data_AF-A0A524EBK1-F1
#
_entry.id   AF-A0A524EBK1-F1
#
_cell.length_a   1.000
_cell.length_b   1.000
_cell.length_c   1.000
_cell.angle_alpha   90.00
_cell.angle_beta   90.00
_cell.angle_gamma   90.00
#
_symmetry.space_group_name_H-M   'P 1'
#
loop_
_entity.id
_entity.type
_entity.pdbx_description
1 polymer ?
#
loop_
_entity_poly.entity_id
_entity_poly.type
_entity_poly.pdbx_seq_one_letter_code
_entity_poly.pdbx_strand_id
1 'polypeptide(L)'
;MTTKPSIEPFPSSVLNFAYEFVSRMRNHREVRKRPSIRQTQAIPQLLSARYFRNGEFTLDDFIDAAVFTTYPLDQKIARIVAEDIVLGRKQRREEQNREEAAAVAAQQTIQQDRLTEVIAQIKREQALRKIIKKDKVEAGYQYLQELKQRGQSDLYNASQDYLTDGDIVLRGISSDEQLKSTASSELLDRMGNLTSKDIQNSKVLDSLGDVAQSPSSAEKVAAKALRGDDDVEEAFSNLARRDPATAARALKMMEEMGVPDQETLSSMDSELLKSIENLSQATSYSSELDRDADNIDILVKKAPENYTLDQAMDLSDSIKKHTGHDHSAEVMKSFNENYESASDQVDHSQLAQHAMDNQDWRDLVDKNTDDLLQKARSRSTPTDFLMNTLSQMSNLHSKMGSSKNGDHWNEAMQKVTDEAVNSTQTKTHLRKTVRQASRMGSVPSRQAIEEAGARLGMTEEEILELVNPDFQVIKSLIKAGVSDFERLHSLISSAKLTSNQLKELADTAQKSGNQSAMGAIAHVDFGAALGQNMPSGYGSLGGYRQPISGTDKDRTDMVFGGLLGGPATNIVKIWYSYRDQLPPELKQRLKLIAKKLLIDLGMRFAKQTMGSSMLGGIQQSTTVRPFRIGDDIDLIDLEETIDSLLSSGRTSFEAVDPEDFLITECYQGQRAFFWALDKSGSMDDPTKLGMLSISVMAGLYGIQQDDFGVVLFDSTTHVVKEITDKTVSVDKVASDLLDVRASGGTGGTQSMRLALDNLETSRAKEKVFIFNTDMYLSDQEACEKLAADMKRQDIRVIILVPQSSHNPNAADSLAKAAHGVHLPIDSVDELPTKLLRLTNY
;
A
#
# COMPACT_ATOMS: atom_id res chain seq x y z
N MET A 1 -28.42 36.96 17.07
CA MET A 1 -27.93 37.89 18.12
C MET A 1 -26.44 38.10 17.87
N THR A 2 -26.03 39.30 17.48
CA THR A 2 -24.63 39.69 17.28
C THR A 2 -23.90 39.63 18.62
N THR A 3 -23.11 38.58 18.82
CA THR A 3 -22.25 38.41 20.00
C THR A 3 -21.22 39.53 20.00
N LYS A 4 -21.28 40.42 21.00
CA LYS A 4 -20.22 41.41 21.22
C LYS A 4 -18.89 40.67 21.43
N PRO A 5 -17.79 41.09 20.77
CA PRO A 5 -16.48 40.48 20.96
C PRO A 5 -16.05 40.60 22.44
N SER A 6 -15.38 39.57 22.95
CA SER A 6 -14.91 39.50 24.34
C SER A 6 -13.65 40.34 24.58
N ILE A 7 -12.98 40.74 23.51
CA ILE A 7 -11.76 41.53 23.56
C ILE A 7 -12.01 42.81 22.78
N GLU A 8 -11.79 43.95 23.43
CA GLU A 8 -11.73 45.23 22.75
C GLU A 8 -10.33 45.37 22.10
N PRO A 9 -10.24 45.79 20.83
CA PRO A 9 -8.98 45.85 20.07
C PRO A 9 -8.16 47.08 20.48
N PHE A 10 -7.73 47.11 21.75
CA PHE A 10 -6.87 48.16 22.31
C PHE A 10 -5.46 47.62 22.57
N PRO A 11 -4.41 48.47 22.58
CA PRO A 11 -3.05 48.05 22.93
C PRO A 11 -2.93 47.33 24.28
N SER A 12 -3.81 47.66 25.24
CA SER A 12 -3.85 47.02 26.56
C SER A 12 -4.30 45.56 26.53
N SER A 13 -5.03 45.11 25.50
CA SER A 13 -5.52 43.73 25.40
C SER A 13 -4.54 42.79 24.69
N VAL A 14 -3.52 43.32 24.03
CA VAL A 14 -2.51 42.58 23.25
C VAL A 14 -1.75 41.54 24.08
N LEU A 15 -1.30 41.92 25.28
CA LEU A 15 -0.52 41.02 26.15
C LEU A 15 -1.37 39.87 26.69
N ASN A 16 -2.60 40.17 27.12
CA ASN A 16 -3.53 39.16 27.62
C ASN A 16 -3.95 38.20 26.51
N PHE A 17 -4.21 38.70 25.31
CA PHE A 17 -4.50 37.86 24.15
C PHE A 17 -3.33 36.95 23.80
N ALA A 18 -2.10 37.49 23.71
CA ALA A 18 -0.91 36.71 23.36
C ALA A 18 -0.64 35.59 24.37
N TYR A 19 -0.75 35.90 25.67
CA TYR A 19 -0.59 34.91 26.74
C TYR A 19 -1.67 33.82 26.68
N GLU A 20 -2.94 34.20 26.58
CA GLU A 20 -4.05 33.26 26.54
C GLU A 20 -4.01 32.37 25.29
N PHE A 21 -3.64 32.95 24.14
CA PHE A 21 -3.47 32.23 22.88
C PHE A 21 -2.36 31.19 22.97
N VAL A 22 -1.17 31.58 23.42
CA VAL A 22 -0.03 30.64 23.55
C VAL A 22 -0.33 29.56 24.58
N SER A 23 -0.95 29.90 25.71
CA SER A 23 -1.37 28.94 26.72
C SER A 23 -2.36 27.90 26.16
N ARG A 24 -3.40 28.35 25.44
CA ARG A 24 -4.39 27.45 24.82
C ARG A 24 -3.80 26.57 23.73
N MET A 25 -2.93 27.12 22.87
CA MET A 25 -2.25 26.34 21.84
C MET A 25 -1.29 25.30 22.41
N ARG A 26 -0.60 25.59 23.52
CA ARG A 26 0.29 24.62 24.19
C ARG A 26 -0.48 23.46 24.84
N ASN A 27 -1.71 23.72 25.29
CA ASN A 27 -2.57 22.75 25.95
C ASN A 27 -3.54 22.03 24.99
N HIS A 28 -3.54 22.38 23.70
CA HIS A 28 -4.43 21.78 22.70
C HIS A 28 -3.90 20.40 22.25
N ARG A 29 -4.73 19.35 22.36
CA ARG A 29 -4.32 17.96 22.12
C ARG A 29 -3.87 17.68 20.67
N GLU A 30 -4.38 18.44 19.72
CA GLU A 30 -4.13 18.25 18.28
C GLU A 30 -2.98 19.11 17.73
N VAL A 31 -2.33 19.94 18.56
CA VAL A 31 -1.20 20.78 18.12
C VAL A 31 0.06 19.93 18.01
N ARG A 32 0.62 19.87 16.79
CA ARG A 32 1.78 19.02 16.47
C ARG A 32 3.08 19.63 17.00
N LYS A 33 3.24 20.95 16.84
CA LYS A 33 4.41 21.69 17.34
C LYS A 33 3.98 22.69 18.40
N ARG A 34 4.29 22.40 19.66
CA ARG A 34 3.98 23.30 20.78
C ARG A 34 4.65 24.66 20.55
N PRO A 35 3.89 25.77 20.55
CA PRO A 35 4.47 27.08 20.29
C PRO A 35 5.43 27.49 21.40
N SER A 36 6.54 28.14 21.01
CA SER A 36 7.56 28.61 21.96
C SER A 36 7.06 29.84 22.72
N ILE A 37 7.63 30.11 23.90
CA ILE A 37 7.27 31.30 24.69
C ILE A 37 7.62 32.59 23.94
N ARG A 38 8.62 32.56 23.04
CA ARG A 38 8.95 33.68 22.14
C ARG A 38 7.77 34.09 21.25
N GLN A 39 6.83 33.19 20.97
CA GLN A 39 5.60 33.55 20.26
C GLN A 39 4.73 34.53 21.06
N THR A 40 4.76 34.47 22.39
CA THR A 40 4.11 35.43 23.29
C THR A 40 4.70 36.84 23.17
N GLN A 41 5.92 36.97 22.66
CA GLN A 41 6.57 38.26 22.36
C GLN A 41 6.39 38.65 20.88
N ALA A 42 6.46 37.68 19.96
CA ALA A 42 6.32 37.91 18.52
C ALA A 42 4.91 38.42 18.16
N ILE A 43 3.85 37.93 18.82
CA ILE A 43 2.48 38.39 18.60
C ILE A 43 2.36 39.89 18.98
N PRO A 44 2.73 40.35 20.20
CA PRO A 44 2.76 41.76 20.53
C PRO A 44 3.68 42.61 19.66
N GLN A 45 4.84 42.11 19.22
CA GLN A 45 5.74 42.86 18.33
C GLN A 45 5.11 43.10 16.95
N LEU A 46 4.50 42.06 16.37
CA LEU A 46 3.81 42.16 15.09
C LEU A 46 2.57 43.06 15.18
N LEU A 47 1.81 42.96 16.28
CA LEU A 47 0.68 43.85 16.54
C LEU A 47 1.14 45.29 16.77
N SER A 48 2.20 45.52 17.54
CA SER A 48 2.76 46.86 17.76
C SER A 48 3.18 47.51 16.44
N ALA A 49 3.84 46.76 15.55
CA ALA A 49 4.21 47.24 14.22
C ALA A 49 2.97 47.61 13.38
N ARG A 50 1.88 46.83 13.46
CA ARG A 50 0.61 47.14 12.78
C ARG A 50 -0.08 48.38 13.37
N TYR A 51 -0.08 48.54 14.69
CA TYR A 51 -0.63 49.71 15.36
C TYR A 51 0.10 50.99 15.01
N PHE A 52 1.44 50.99 15.03
CA PHE A 52 2.22 52.16 14.62
C PHE A 52 2.00 52.54 13.15
N ARG A 53 1.61 51.59 12.30
CA ARG A 53 1.31 51.83 10.89
C ARG A 53 -0.11 52.33 10.65
N ASN A 54 -1.10 51.76 11.33
CA ASN A 54 -2.53 51.96 11.03
C ASN A 54 -3.27 52.84 12.06
N GLY A 55 -2.69 53.06 13.24
CA GLY A 55 -3.26 53.87 14.32
C GLY A 55 -4.36 53.19 15.16
N GLU A 56 -4.89 52.07 14.69
CA GLU A 56 -5.93 51.28 15.37
C GLU A 56 -5.74 49.78 15.10
N PHE A 57 -6.37 48.94 15.92
CA PHE A 57 -6.41 47.48 15.71
C PHE A 57 -7.79 47.03 15.23
N THR A 58 -7.81 46.05 14.35
CA THR A 58 -9.00 45.25 14.04
C THR A 58 -8.94 43.90 14.75
N LEU A 59 -10.09 43.22 14.90
CA LEU A 59 -10.11 41.87 15.48
C LEU A 59 -9.37 40.84 14.60
N ASP A 60 -9.39 41.05 13.29
CA ASP A 60 -8.65 40.21 12.34
C ASP A 60 -7.14 40.35 12.50
N ASP A 61 -6.64 41.51 12.94
CA ASP A 61 -5.21 41.70 13.22
C ASP A 61 -4.71 40.75 14.33
N PHE A 62 -5.52 40.53 15.36
CA PHE A 62 -5.20 39.61 16.45
C PHE A 62 -5.17 38.15 15.98
N ILE A 63 -6.15 37.76 15.15
CA ILE A 63 -6.24 36.41 14.58
C ILE A 63 -5.07 36.16 13.64
N ASP A 64 -4.80 37.09 12.74
CA ASP A 64 -3.72 36.98 11.76
C ASP A 64 -2.35 36.96 12.43
N ALA A 65 -2.11 37.80 13.44
CA ALA A 65 -0.85 37.79 14.17
C ALA A 65 -0.61 36.45 14.88
N ALA A 66 -1.66 35.86 15.45
CA ALA A 66 -1.60 34.54 16.07
C ALA A 66 -1.37 33.40 15.05
N VAL A 67 -2.01 33.46 13.88
CA VAL A 67 -1.85 32.47 12.81
C VAL A 67 -0.46 32.56 12.17
N PHE A 68 0.01 33.75 11.79
CA PHE A 68 1.29 33.92 11.10
C PHE A 68 2.50 33.58 11.97
N THR A 69 2.38 33.72 13.28
CA THR A 69 3.43 33.34 14.23
C THR A 69 3.40 31.85 14.59
N THR A 70 2.39 31.10 14.13
CA THR A 70 2.23 29.66 14.39
C THR A 70 2.77 28.82 13.22
N TYR A 71 3.30 27.63 13.55
CA TYR A 71 3.78 26.62 12.61
C TYR A 71 2.74 26.31 11.50
N PRO A 72 3.13 26.25 10.20
CA PRO A 72 2.17 26.18 9.08
C PRO A 72 1.12 25.06 9.16
N LEU A 73 1.49 23.88 9.65
CA LEU A 73 0.54 22.76 9.76
C LEU A 73 -0.48 22.95 10.90
N ASP A 74 -0.17 23.76 11.90
CA ASP A 74 -1.03 24.05 13.06
C ASP A 74 -1.83 25.36 12.89
N GLN A 75 -1.68 26.08 11.77
CA GLN A 75 -2.34 27.37 11.51
C GLN A 75 -3.86 27.30 11.48
N LYS A 76 -4.44 26.17 11.05
CA LYS A 76 -5.89 25.95 11.10
C LYS A 76 -6.41 25.91 12.53
N ILE A 77 -5.65 25.26 13.43
CA ILE A 77 -5.98 25.18 14.86
C ILE A 77 -5.76 26.55 15.52
N ALA A 78 -4.66 27.23 15.19
CA ALA A 78 -4.39 28.59 15.67
C ALA A 78 -5.52 29.56 15.34
N ARG A 79 -6.07 29.49 14.11
CA ARG A 79 -7.20 30.33 13.70
C ARG A 79 -8.43 30.07 14.58
N ILE A 80 -8.78 28.80 14.81
CA ILE A 80 -9.91 28.40 15.66
C ILE A 80 -9.70 28.90 17.10
N VAL A 81 -8.52 28.70 17.67
CA VAL A 81 -8.21 29.12 19.05
C VAL A 81 -8.24 30.64 19.19
N ALA A 82 -7.69 31.38 18.22
CA ALA A 82 -7.69 32.84 18.21
C ALA A 82 -9.12 33.41 18.06
N GLU A 83 -9.93 32.85 17.16
CA GLU A 83 -11.34 33.20 16.99
C GLU A 83 -12.15 32.93 18.26
N ASP A 84 -11.92 31.80 18.93
CA ASP A 84 -12.59 31.45 20.19
C ASP A 84 -12.27 32.42 21.33
N ILE A 85 -11.03 32.91 21.38
CA ILE A 85 -10.58 33.92 22.36
C ILE A 85 -11.23 35.28 22.05
N VAL A 86 -11.21 35.71 20.79
CA VAL A 86 -11.81 36.98 20.36
C VAL A 86 -13.33 37.00 20.56
N LEU A 87 -14.01 35.90 20.28
CA LEU A 87 -15.47 35.77 20.36
C LEU A 87 -15.99 35.39 21.76
N GLY A 88 -15.11 35.15 22.73
CA GLY A 88 -15.50 34.87 24.13
C GLY A 88 -16.23 33.54 24.35
N ARG A 89 -16.13 32.58 23.43
CA ARG A 89 -16.97 31.37 23.44
C ARG A 89 -16.66 30.39 24.58
N LYS A 90 -15.59 30.62 25.36
CA LYS A 90 -15.10 29.68 26.39
C LYS A 90 -15.43 30.05 27.85
N GLN A 91 -15.81 31.28 28.18
CA GLN A 91 -16.27 31.60 29.55
C GLN A 91 -17.53 30.80 29.93
N ARG A 92 -18.41 30.46 28.96
CA ARG A 92 -19.56 29.55 29.18
C ARG A 92 -19.18 28.07 29.25
N ARG A 93 -18.03 27.69 28.69
CA ARG A 93 -17.57 26.29 28.63
C ARG A 93 -16.73 25.91 29.86
N GLU A 94 -16.14 26.90 30.55
CA GLU A 94 -15.41 26.70 31.81
C GLU A 94 -16.35 26.45 33.01
N GLU A 95 -17.58 26.95 33.00
CA GLU A 95 -18.62 26.57 33.96
C GLU A 95 -19.12 25.13 33.74
N GLN A 96 -19.29 24.70 32.48
CA GLN A 96 -19.63 23.30 32.15
C GLN A 96 -18.46 22.32 32.39
N ASN A 97 -17.22 22.75 32.12
CA ASN A 97 -16.03 21.92 32.32
C ASN A 97 -15.66 21.75 33.81
N ARG A 98 -16.22 22.54 34.74
CA ARG A 98 -16.10 22.25 36.18
C ARG A 98 -16.96 21.05 36.61
N GLU A 99 -18.10 20.82 35.93
CA GLU A 99 -18.91 19.60 36.13
C GLU A 99 -18.28 18.39 35.42
N GLU A 100 -17.65 18.58 34.26
CA GLU A 100 -16.92 17.50 33.56
C GLU A 100 -15.55 17.19 34.18
N ALA A 101 -14.92 18.12 34.91
CA ALA A 101 -13.69 17.86 35.68
C ALA A 101 -13.92 16.92 36.88
N ALA A 102 -15.17 16.75 37.34
CA ALA A 102 -15.54 15.68 38.27
C ALA A 102 -15.54 14.29 37.59
N ALA A 103 -15.67 14.23 36.25
CA ALA A 103 -15.65 13.00 35.46
C ALA A 103 -14.24 12.59 34.97
N VAL A 104 -13.29 13.52 34.90
CA VAL A 104 -11.91 13.26 34.41
C VAL A 104 -10.95 12.77 35.53
N ALA A 105 -11.38 12.81 36.79
CA ALA A 105 -10.72 12.07 37.88
C ALA A 105 -10.72 10.53 37.67
N ALA A 106 -11.44 10.04 36.65
CA ALA A 106 -11.57 8.62 36.31
C ALA A 106 -10.52 8.09 35.30
N GLN A 107 -9.46 8.85 34.96
CA GLN A 107 -8.44 8.40 33.98
C GLN A 107 -7.03 8.16 34.55
N GLN A 108 -6.83 8.27 35.86
CA GLN A 108 -5.68 7.66 36.57
C GLN A 108 -5.92 6.20 36.97
N THR A 109 -7.02 5.61 36.49
CA THR A 109 -7.54 4.31 36.94
C THR A 109 -6.92 3.11 36.22
N ILE A 110 -6.11 3.27 35.17
CA ILE A 110 -5.73 2.11 34.32
C ILE A 110 -4.59 1.24 34.92
N GLN A 111 -3.74 1.80 35.80
CA GLN A 111 -2.81 0.98 36.62
C GLN A 111 -3.42 0.53 37.95
N GLN A 112 -4.48 1.21 38.39
CA GLN A 112 -5.30 0.81 39.53
C GLN A 112 -6.29 -0.29 39.15
N ASP A 113 -6.70 -0.39 37.89
CA ASP A 113 -7.71 -1.32 37.38
C ASP A 113 -7.25 -2.77 37.38
N ARG A 114 -5.96 -3.08 37.14
CA ARG A 114 -5.49 -4.47 37.30
C ARG A 114 -5.47 -4.93 38.76
N LEU A 115 -5.14 -4.03 39.68
CA LEU A 115 -5.18 -4.33 41.12
C LEU A 115 -6.63 -4.35 41.63
N THR A 116 -7.49 -3.49 41.09
CA THR A 116 -8.91 -3.36 41.46
C THR A 116 -9.76 -4.45 40.82
N GLU A 117 -9.43 -4.96 39.63
CA GLU A 117 -10.03 -6.16 39.03
C GLU A 117 -9.66 -7.40 39.82
N VAL A 118 -8.40 -7.56 40.23
CA VAL A 118 -7.98 -8.68 41.08
C VAL A 118 -8.63 -8.58 42.47
N ILE A 119 -8.70 -7.39 43.08
CA ILE A 119 -9.39 -7.17 44.36
C ILE A 119 -10.91 -7.28 44.22
N ALA A 120 -11.50 -6.90 43.08
CA ALA A 120 -12.94 -7.04 42.80
C ALA A 120 -13.31 -8.46 42.40
N GLN A 121 -12.39 -9.24 41.82
CA GLN A 121 -12.51 -10.67 41.59
C GLN A 121 -12.39 -11.42 42.92
N ILE A 122 -11.43 -11.07 43.79
CA ILE A 122 -11.34 -11.62 45.16
C ILE A 122 -12.56 -11.19 46.00
N LYS A 123 -13.05 -9.96 45.90
CA LYS A 123 -14.26 -9.50 46.58
C LYS A 123 -15.54 -10.05 45.95
N ARG A 124 -15.60 -10.31 44.64
CA ARG A 124 -16.73 -11.03 43.99
C ARG A 124 -16.70 -12.50 44.35
N GLU A 125 -15.56 -13.16 44.41
CA GLU A 125 -15.44 -14.55 44.90
C GLU A 125 -15.73 -14.64 46.40
N GLN A 126 -15.35 -13.64 47.20
CA GLN A 126 -15.69 -13.57 48.63
C GLN A 126 -17.14 -13.10 48.88
N ALA A 127 -17.74 -12.31 47.99
CA ALA A 127 -19.15 -11.92 48.02
C ALA A 127 -20.06 -13.02 47.46
N LEU A 128 -19.64 -13.75 46.43
CA LEU A 128 -20.26 -15.00 45.96
C LEU A 128 -20.17 -16.06 47.06
N ARG A 129 -19.04 -16.19 47.77
CA ARG A 129 -18.95 -17.01 49.00
C ARG A 129 -19.87 -16.55 50.14
N LYS A 130 -20.32 -15.28 50.16
CA LYS A 130 -21.30 -14.74 51.12
C LYS A 130 -22.75 -14.75 50.61
N ILE A 131 -22.98 -14.89 49.30
CA ILE A 131 -24.28 -14.88 48.61
C ILE A 131 -24.71 -16.27 48.12
N ILE A 132 -23.79 -17.24 48.08
CA ILE A 132 -24.13 -18.66 48.01
C ILE A 132 -24.88 -18.97 49.30
N LYS A 133 -26.22 -18.90 49.23
CA LYS A 133 -27.07 -19.62 50.17
C LYS A 133 -26.67 -21.07 50.02
N LYS A 134 -25.89 -21.57 50.98
CA LYS A 134 -25.33 -22.94 50.98
C LYS A 134 -26.44 -23.95 50.66
N ASP A 135 -27.63 -23.69 51.21
CA ASP A 135 -28.87 -24.44 51.01
C ASP A 135 -29.36 -24.46 49.54
N LYS A 136 -29.18 -23.38 48.76
CA LYS A 136 -29.59 -23.31 47.34
C LYS A 136 -28.61 -24.01 46.40
N VAL A 137 -27.31 -23.87 46.65
CA VAL A 137 -26.27 -24.57 45.86
C VAL A 137 -26.29 -26.06 46.15
N GLU A 138 -26.54 -26.44 47.41
CA GLU A 138 -26.73 -27.83 47.80
C GLU A 138 -28.00 -28.42 47.16
N ALA A 139 -29.12 -27.68 47.16
CA ALA A 139 -30.33 -28.10 46.43
C ALA A 139 -30.10 -28.23 44.91
N GLY A 140 -29.38 -27.29 44.28
CA GLY A 140 -29.04 -27.37 42.86
C GLY A 140 -28.10 -28.51 42.50
N TYR A 141 -27.15 -28.83 43.39
CA TYR A 141 -26.23 -29.96 43.22
C TYR A 141 -26.94 -31.31 43.40
N GLN A 142 -27.82 -31.42 44.41
CA GLN A 142 -28.66 -32.61 44.62
C GLN A 142 -29.59 -32.84 43.44
N TYR A 143 -30.27 -31.78 42.97
CA TYR A 143 -31.13 -31.86 41.80
C TYR A 143 -30.37 -32.26 40.52
N LEU A 144 -29.18 -31.70 40.27
CA LEU A 144 -28.35 -32.09 39.11
C LEU A 144 -27.94 -33.58 39.16
N GLN A 145 -27.62 -34.11 40.34
CA GLN A 145 -27.34 -35.53 40.51
C GLN A 145 -28.58 -36.39 40.29
N GLU A 146 -29.73 -35.99 40.81
CA GLU A 146 -31.00 -36.67 40.58
C GLU A 146 -31.40 -36.67 39.11
N LEU A 147 -31.24 -35.54 38.41
CA LEU A 147 -31.54 -35.39 36.98
C LEU A 147 -30.70 -36.35 36.13
N LYS A 148 -29.40 -36.47 36.45
CA LYS A 148 -28.48 -37.44 35.81
C LYS A 148 -28.82 -38.89 36.13
N GLN A 149 -29.32 -39.18 37.33
CA GLN A 149 -29.73 -40.54 37.76
C GLN A 149 -31.08 -40.97 37.20
N ARG A 150 -32.03 -40.04 37.05
CA ARG A 150 -33.40 -40.30 36.53
C ARG A 150 -33.41 -40.64 35.04
N GLY A 151 -32.30 -40.42 34.32
CA GLY A 151 -32.18 -40.78 32.90
C GLY A 151 -33.12 -39.99 31.98
N GLN A 152 -33.62 -38.83 32.41
CA GLN A 152 -34.37 -37.90 31.56
C GLN A 152 -33.40 -37.16 30.62
N SER A 153 -32.85 -37.90 29.65
CA SER A 153 -31.89 -37.39 28.68
C SER A 153 -32.42 -36.17 27.96
N ASP A 154 -33.70 -36.14 27.62
CA ASP A 154 -34.23 -35.15 26.68
C ASP A 154 -34.35 -33.76 27.33
N LEU A 155 -34.86 -33.68 28.56
CA LEU A 155 -34.91 -32.42 29.32
C LEU A 155 -33.51 -31.93 29.67
N TYR A 156 -32.63 -32.84 30.10
CA TYR A 156 -31.26 -32.51 30.41
C TYR A 156 -30.52 -31.99 29.17
N ASN A 157 -30.56 -32.73 28.05
CA ASN A 157 -29.90 -32.38 26.80
C ASN A 157 -30.45 -31.05 26.21
N ALA A 158 -31.77 -30.86 26.22
CA ALA A 158 -32.39 -29.60 25.76
C ALA A 158 -31.96 -28.42 26.64
N SER A 159 -31.83 -28.61 27.95
CA SER A 159 -31.38 -27.54 28.86
C SER A 159 -29.89 -27.21 28.72
N GLN A 160 -29.04 -28.17 28.34
CA GLN A 160 -27.58 -27.97 28.23
C GLN A 160 -27.16 -27.03 27.10
N ASP A 161 -27.99 -26.85 26.07
CA ASP A 161 -27.73 -25.88 24.99
C ASP A 161 -27.84 -24.40 25.48
N TYR A 162 -28.40 -24.18 26.67
CA TYR A 162 -28.66 -22.86 27.25
C TYR A 162 -28.05 -22.66 28.65
N LEU A 163 -27.94 -23.72 29.44
CA LEU A 163 -27.44 -23.66 30.82
C LEU A 163 -26.33 -24.69 31.04
N THR A 164 -25.22 -24.26 31.63
CA THR A 164 -24.18 -25.20 32.06
C THR A 164 -24.56 -25.90 33.37
N ASP A 165 -23.96 -27.05 33.66
CA ASP A 165 -24.05 -27.71 34.97
C ASP A 165 -23.72 -26.74 36.12
N GLY A 166 -22.79 -25.80 35.89
CA GLY A 166 -22.44 -24.75 36.83
C GLY A 166 -23.58 -23.75 37.04
N ASP A 167 -24.30 -23.37 35.99
CA ASP A 167 -25.44 -22.45 36.08
C ASP A 167 -26.61 -23.07 36.85
N ILE A 168 -26.90 -24.35 36.63
CA ILE A 168 -27.95 -25.10 37.37
C ILE A 168 -27.66 -25.07 38.87
N VAL A 169 -26.40 -25.32 39.25
CA VAL A 169 -25.94 -25.36 40.64
C VAL A 169 -25.87 -23.96 41.27
N LEU A 170 -25.30 -22.98 40.56
CA LEU A 170 -25.10 -21.62 41.08
C LEU A 170 -26.40 -20.81 41.17
N ARG A 171 -27.35 -21.03 40.24
CA ARG A 171 -28.68 -20.42 40.28
C ARG A 171 -29.62 -21.13 41.27
N GLY A 172 -29.23 -22.31 41.77
CA GLY A 172 -29.97 -23.08 42.77
C GLY A 172 -31.28 -23.67 42.23
N ILE A 173 -31.25 -24.15 40.98
CA ILE A 173 -32.39 -24.77 40.31
C ILE A 173 -32.68 -26.11 40.99
N SER A 174 -33.89 -26.30 41.48
CA SER A 174 -34.25 -27.41 42.38
C SER A 174 -35.42 -28.26 41.89
N SER A 175 -35.97 -27.96 40.71
CA SER A 175 -37.08 -28.71 40.10
C SER A 175 -37.09 -28.60 38.58
N ASP A 176 -37.77 -29.54 37.92
CA ASP A 176 -37.95 -29.56 36.46
C ASP A 176 -38.63 -28.29 35.95
N GLU A 177 -39.63 -27.78 36.67
CA GLU A 177 -40.31 -26.52 36.33
C GLU A 177 -39.35 -25.31 36.36
N GLN A 178 -38.46 -25.25 37.36
CA GLN A 178 -37.46 -24.18 37.45
C GLN A 178 -36.40 -24.31 36.35
N LEU A 179 -35.99 -25.54 36.01
CA LEU A 179 -35.05 -25.79 34.94
C LEU A 179 -35.65 -25.38 33.59
N LYS A 180 -36.88 -25.82 33.30
CA LYS A 180 -37.61 -25.44 32.09
C LYS A 180 -37.80 -23.93 31.99
N SER A 181 -38.29 -23.28 33.05
CA SER A 181 -38.51 -21.82 33.05
C SER A 181 -37.22 -21.02 32.87
N THR A 182 -36.10 -21.47 33.46
CA THR A 182 -34.83 -20.76 33.33
C THR A 182 -34.20 -20.97 31.95
N ALA A 183 -34.18 -22.21 31.45
CA ALA A 183 -33.65 -22.53 30.13
C ALA A 183 -34.50 -21.93 29.01
N SER A 184 -35.83 -21.93 29.14
CA SER A 184 -36.73 -21.28 28.18
C SER A 184 -36.52 -19.77 28.13
N SER A 185 -36.30 -19.09 29.26
CA SER A 185 -35.97 -17.66 29.26
C SER A 185 -34.71 -17.36 28.42
N GLU A 186 -33.65 -18.14 28.59
CA GLU A 186 -32.39 -17.99 27.83
C GLU A 186 -32.57 -18.34 26.34
N LEU A 187 -33.46 -19.29 26.01
CA LEU A 187 -33.85 -19.61 24.64
C LEU A 187 -34.64 -18.46 24.00
N LEU A 188 -35.64 -17.91 24.70
CA LEU A 188 -36.48 -16.83 24.21
C LEU A 188 -35.69 -15.55 23.96
N ASP A 189 -34.62 -15.30 24.72
CA ASP A 189 -33.69 -14.19 24.47
C ASP A 189 -32.94 -14.33 23.12
N ARG A 190 -32.91 -15.53 22.51
CA ARG A 190 -32.34 -15.80 21.17
C ARG A 190 -33.36 -15.67 20.02
N MET A 191 -34.60 -15.29 20.29
CA MET A 191 -35.64 -15.09 19.26
C MET A 191 -35.18 -14.18 18.13
N GLY A 192 -35.49 -14.56 16.89
CA GLY A 192 -35.01 -13.89 15.68
C GLY A 192 -33.80 -14.57 15.03
N ASN A 193 -33.09 -15.43 15.77
CA ASN A 193 -31.99 -16.26 15.26
C ASN A 193 -32.03 -17.71 15.77
N LEU A 194 -33.23 -18.28 15.95
CA LEU A 194 -33.38 -19.66 16.41
C LEU A 194 -33.02 -20.66 15.29
N THR A 195 -32.45 -21.80 15.69
CA THR A 195 -32.21 -22.97 14.82
C THR A 195 -33.36 -23.97 14.91
N SER A 196 -33.41 -24.95 14.00
CA SER A 196 -34.36 -26.07 14.08
C SER A 196 -34.26 -26.82 15.41
N LYS A 197 -33.04 -27.02 15.91
CA LYS A 197 -32.77 -27.61 17.23
C LYS A 197 -33.33 -26.76 18.37
N ASP A 198 -33.21 -25.43 18.29
CA ASP A 198 -33.79 -24.54 19.32
C ASP A 198 -35.33 -24.64 19.34
N ILE A 199 -35.97 -24.71 18.17
CA ILE A 199 -37.42 -24.86 18.08
C ILE A 199 -37.85 -26.23 18.64
N GLN A 200 -37.10 -27.31 18.38
CA GLN A 200 -37.33 -28.61 19.01
C GLN A 200 -37.17 -28.56 20.54
N ASN A 201 -36.10 -27.93 21.03
CA ASN A 201 -35.84 -27.75 22.46
C ASN A 201 -36.99 -26.98 23.14
N SER A 202 -37.58 -25.98 22.47
CA SER A 202 -38.70 -25.21 23.01
C SER A 202 -39.93 -26.07 23.36
N LYS A 203 -40.15 -27.18 22.65
CA LYS A 203 -41.21 -28.15 22.94
C LYS A 203 -40.95 -28.92 24.24
N VAL A 204 -39.69 -29.26 24.51
CA VAL A 204 -39.26 -29.95 25.75
C VAL A 204 -39.28 -29.00 26.94
N LEU A 205 -38.93 -27.73 26.70
CA LEU A 205 -38.85 -26.65 27.69
C LEU A 205 -40.20 -25.94 27.93
N ASP A 206 -41.32 -26.46 27.41
CA ASP A 206 -42.67 -25.92 27.54
C ASP A 206 -42.84 -24.45 27.08
N SER A 207 -42.04 -24.00 26.11
CA SER A 207 -42.03 -22.61 25.57
C SER A 207 -42.36 -22.51 24.08
N LEU A 208 -42.72 -23.62 23.42
CA LEU A 208 -43.10 -23.65 22.00
C LEU A 208 -44.25 -22.68 21.66
N GLY A 209 -45.16 -22.43 22.61
CA GLY A 209 -46.25 -21.46 22.45
C GLY A 209 -45.76 -20.03 22.25
N ASP A 210 -44.69 -19.64 22.95
CA ASP A 210 -44.07 -18.33 22.84
C ASP A 210 -43.25 -18.22 21.55
N VAL A 211 -42.53 -19.29 21.17
CA VAL A 211 -41.79 -19.35 19.89
C VAL A 211 -42.73 -19.24 18.68
N ALA A 212 -43.95 -19.79 18.76
CA ALA A 212 -44.99 -19.61 17.75
C ALA A 212 -45.53 -18.16 17.66
N GLN A 213 -45.07 -17.25 18.53
CA GLN A 213 -45.31 -15.81 18.47
C GLN A 213 -44.04 -15.02 18.17
N SER A 214 -42.95 -15.68 17.74
CA SER A 214 -41.69 -15.04 17.39
C SER A 214 -41.89 -13.89 16.37
N PRO A 215 -41.11 -12.80 16.48
CA PRO A 215 -41.08 -11.75 15.47
C PRO A 215 -40.56 -12.25 14.11
N SER A 216 -39.77 -13.32 14.09
CA SER A 216 -39.29 -13.94 12.85
C SER A 216 -40.41 -14.78 12.22
N SER A 217 -40.77 -14.45 10.97
CA SER A 217 -41.83 -15.18 10.27
C SER A 217 -41.44 -16.64 9.98
N ALA A 218 -40.15 -16.92 9.77
CA ALA A 218 -39.67 -18.29 9.56
C ALA A 218 -39.80 -19.15 10.83
N GLU A 219 -39.30 -18.64 11.96
CA GLU A 219 -39.39 -19.32 13.26
C GLU A 219 -40.85 -19.55 13.67
N LYS A 220 -41.70 -18.54 13.44
CA LYS A 220 -43.12 -18.60 13.74
C LYS A 220 -43.81 -19.73 12.97
N VAL A 221 -43.59 -19.83 11.66
CA VAL A 221 -44.22 -20.88 10.82
C VAL A 221 -43.66 -22.25 11.20
N ALA A 222 -42.35 -22.38 11.39
CA ALA A 222 -41.72 -23.64 11.80
C ALA A 222 -42.18 -24.12 13.19
N ALA A 223 -42.34 -23.21 14.16
CA ALA A 223 -42.85 -23.54 15.49
C ALA A 223 -44.33 -23.92 15.48
N LYS A 224 -45.16 -23.27 14.65
CA LYS A 224 -46.55 -23.68 14.42
C LYS A 224 -46.65 -25.08 13.80
N ALA A 225 -45.77 -25.40 12.85
CA ALA A 225 -45.68 -26.73 12.27
C ALA A 225 -45.34 -27.79 13.32
N LEU A 226 -44.35 -27.53 14.19
CA LEU A 226 -44.00 -28.45 15.28
C LEU A 226 -45.09 -28.59 16.35
N ARG A 227 -45.92 -27.55 16.54
CA ARG A 227 -47.07 -27.56 17.44
C ARG A 227 -48.26 -28.33 16.87
N GLY A 228 -48.35 -28.44 15.55
CA GLY A 228 -49.44 -29.11 14.84
C GLY A 228 -50.65 -28.21 14.61
N ASP A 229 -50.43 -26.92 14.34
CA ASP A 229 -51.51 -25.99 14.01
C ASP A 229 -52.09 -26.29 12.62
N ASP A 230 -53.43 -26.22 12.48
CA ASP A 230 -54.12 -26.51 11.22
C ASP A 230 -53.90 -25.43 10.12
N ASP A 231 -53.39 -24.24 10.48
CA ASP A 231 -53.22 -23.10 9.57
C ASP A 231 -51.81 -22.96 8.98
N VAL A 232 -50.95 -23.96 9.18
CA VAL A 232 -49.52 -23.92 8.80
C VAL A 232 -49.31 -23.79 7.29
N GLU A 233 -50.04 -24.58 6.49
CA GLU A 233 -49.94 -24.52 5.04
C GLU A 233 -50.31 -23.12 4.54
N GLU A 234 -51.46 -22.58 4.94
CA GLU A 234 -51.90 -21.24 4.55
C GLU A 234 -50.92 -20.15 5.03
N ALA A 235 -50.41 -20.27 6.26
CA ALA A 235 -49.42 -19.33 6.79
C ALA A 235 -48.11 -19.36 5.99
N PHE A 236 -47.67 -20.55 5.55
CA PHE A 236 -46.51 -20.71 4.70
C PHE A 236 -46.75 -20.20 3.28
N SER A 237 -47.88 -20.54 2.64
CA SER A 237 -48.28 -20.03 1.32
C SER A 237 -48.22 -18.50 1.27
N ASN A 238 -48.77 -17.85 2.30
CA ASN A 238 -48.76 -16.39 2.42
C ASN A 238 -47.34 -15.83 2.63
N LEU A 239 -46.49 -16.55 3.38
CA LEU A 239 -45.10 -16.17 3.56
C LEU A 239 -44.30 -16.31 2.26
N ALA A 240 -44.44 -17.43 1.55
CA ALA A 240 -43.77 -17.70 0.28
C ALA A 240 -44.07 -16.62 -0.76
N ARG A 241 -45.33 -16.19 -0.90
CA ARG A 241 -45.72 -15.11 -1.82
C ARG A 241 -45.16 -13.74 -1.46
N ARG A 242 -44.94 -13.47 -0.17
CA ARG A 242 -44.49 -12.16 0.31
C ARG A 242 -42.96 -12.07 0.38
N ASP A 243 -42.32 -13.15 0.82
CA ASP A 243 -40.89 -13.25 1.08
C ASP A 243 -40.42 -14.71 0.89
N PRO A 244 -40.06 -15.10 -0.35
CA PRO A 244 -39.59 -16.44 -0.66
C PRO A 244 -38.34 -16.85 0.11
N ALA A 245 -37.44 -15.91 0.43
CA ALA A 245 -36.19 -16.23 1.13
C ALA A 245 -36.47 -16.65 2.59
N THR A 246 -37.31 -15.88 3.29
CA THR A 246 -37.74 -16.24 4.65
C THR A 246 -38.58 -17.53 4.66
N ALA A 247 -39.38 -17.77 3.62
CA ALA A 247 -40.11 -19.02 3.46
C ALA A 247 -39.17 -20.22 3.25
N ALA A 248 -38.10 -20.11 2.45
CA ALA A 248 -37.11 -21.16 2.26
C ALA A 248 -36.44 -21.55 3.58
N ARG A 249 -36.06 -20.56 4.40
CA ARG A 249 -35.51 -20.79 5.75
C ARG A 249 -36.51 -21.50 6.66
N ALA A 250 -37.80 -21.11 6.60
CA ALA A 250 -38.85 -21.78 7.36
C ALA A 250 -39.00 -23.25 6.93
N LEU A 251 -38.97 -23.51 5.62
CA LEU A 251 -39.06 -24.85 5.04
C LEU A 251 -37.87 -25.71 5.47
N LYS A 252 -36.65 -25.18 5.42
CA LYS A 252 -35.43 -25.87 5.90
C LYS A 252 -35.59 -26.31 7.36
N MET A 253 -36.03 -25.41 8.23
CA MET A 253 -36.25 -25.72 9.64
C MET A 253 -37.29 -26.83 9.83
N MET A 254 -38.37 -26.79 9.05
CA MET A 254 -39.44 -27.80 9.07
C MET A 254 -38.96 -29.17 8.55
N GLU A 255 -38.17 -29.21 7.47
CA GLU A 255 -37.55 -30.42 6.92
C GLU A 255 -36.56 -31.05 7.91
N GLU A 256 -35.68 -30.25 8.54
CA GLU A 256 -34.74 -30.70 9.56
C GLU A 256 -35.44 -31.28 10.80
N MET A 257 -36.62 -30.73 11.14
CA MET A 257 -37.44 -31.22 12.24
C MET A 257 -38.34 -32.41 11.86
N GLY A 258 -38.50 -32.70 10.57
CA GLY A 258 -39.40 -33.74 10.05
C GLY A 258 -40.89 -33.47 10.33
N VAL A 259 -41.30 -32.20 10.35
CA VAL A 259 -42.68 -31.76 10.61
C VAL A 259 -43.10 -30.64 9.63
N PRO A 260 -44.31 -30.64 9.04
CA PRO A 260 -45.33 -31.69 9.07
C PRO A 260 -44.89 -32.94 8.27
N ASP A 261 -45.82 -33.81 7.89
CA ASP A 261 -45.48 -35.01 7.10
C ASP A 261 -44.84 -34.65 5.74
N GLN A 262 -44.14 -35.64 5.16
CA GLN A 262 -43.35 -35.45 3.95
C GLN A 262 -44.19 -35.07 2.71
N GLU A 263 -45.47 -35.48 2.65
CA GLU A 263 -46.36 -35.11 1.55
C GLU A 263 -46.70 -33.61 1.61
N THR A 264 -47.03 -33.13 2.82
CA THR A 264 -47.27 -31.71 3.08
C THR A 264 -46.04 -30.85 2.82
N LEU A 265 -44.85 -31.25 3.30
CA LEU A 265 -43.59 -30.54 3.02
C LEU A 265 -43.31 -30.43 1.51
N SER A 266 -43.56 -31.49 0.74
CA SER A 266 -43.36 -31.48 -0.71
C SER A 266 -44.34 -30.54 -1.43
N SER A 267 -45.58 -30.45 -0.94
CA SER A 267 -46.58 -29.50 -1.43
C SER A 267 -46.17 -28.05 -1.16
N MET A 268 -45.68 -27.77 0.05
CA MET A 268 -45.18 -26.45 0.45
C MET A 268 -43.96 -26.02 -0.37
N ASP A 269 -43.00 -26.92 -0.59
CA ASP A 269 -41.85 -26.68 -1.47
C ASP A 269 -42.28 -26.33 -2.90
N SER A 270 -43.25 -27.08 -3.43
CA SER A 270 -43.83 -26.80 -4.75
C SER A 270 -44.54 -25.45 -4.83
N GLU A 271 -45.14 -24.96 -3.75
CA GLU A 271 -45.72 -23.61 -3.71
C GLU A 271 -44.65 -22.53 -3.60
N LEU A 272 -43.60 -22.76 -2.81
CA LEU A 272 -42.45 -21.86 -2.71
C LEU A 272 -41.80 -21.67 -4.09
N LEU A 273 -41.53 -22.76 -4.81
CA LEU A 273 -40.96 -22.73 -6.16
C LEU A 273 -41.79 -21.89 -7.14
N LYS A 274 -43.13 -21.93 -7.04
CA LYS A 274 -44.02 -21.10 -7.88
C LYS A 274 -43.94 -19.61 -7.57
N SER A 275 -43.50 -19.24 -6.36
CA SER A 275 -43.38 -17.85 -5.92
C SER A 275 -42.02 -17.21 -6.24
N ILE A 276 -41.04 -17.99 -6.71
CA ILE A 276 -39.73 -17.49 -7.12
C ILE A 276 -39.82 -16.87 -8.52
N GLU A 277 -39.57 -15.57 -8.62
CA GLU A 277 -39.76 -14.79 -9.85
C GLU A 277 -38.44 -14.34 -10.50
N ASN A 278 -37.34 -14.30 -9.74
CA ASN A 278 -36.04 -13.83 -10.22
C ASN A 278 -34.85 -14.65 -9.69
N LEU A 279 -33.69 -14.44 -10.30
CA LEU A 279 -32.47 -15.19 -10.01
C LEU A 279 -31.99 -14.98 -8.57
N SER A 280 -32.13 -13.78 -7.99
CA SER A 280 -31.75 -13.53 -6.60
C SER A 280 -32.58 -14.34 -5.61
N GLN A 281 -33.88 -14.49 -5.83
CA GLN A 281 -34.75 -15.32 -5.00
C GLN A 281 -34.42 -16.81 -5.15
N ALA A 282 -34.07 -17.25 -6.36
CA ALA A 282 -33.58 -18.61 -6.57
C ALA A 282 -32.26 -18.87 -5.83
N THR A 283 -31.34 -17.91 -5.81
CA THR A 283 -30.11 -18.00 -5.01
C THR A 283 -30.42 -18.13 -3.51
N SER A 284 -31.35 -17.33 -2.98
CA SER A 284 -31.76 -17.45 -1.57
C SER A 284 -32.36 -18.83 -1.26
N TYR A 285 -33.23 -19.32 -2.14
CA TYR A 285 -33.81 -20.66 -2.06
C TYR A 285 -32.71 -21.74 -2.04
N SER A 286 -31.77 -21.69 -2.98
CA SER A 286 -30.67 -22.65 -3.07
C SER A 286 -29.70 -22.56 -1.89
N SER A 287 -29.47 -21.38 -1.32
CA SER A 287 -28.60 -21.21 -0.16
C SER A 287 -29.17 -21.77 1.14
N GLU A 288 -30.50 -21.80 1.24
CA GLU A 288 -31.20 -22.32 2.43
C GLU A 288 -31.46 -23.82 2.30
N LEU A 289 -31.85 -24.32 1.12
CA LEU A 289 -32.30 -25.71 0.93
C LEU A 289 -31.27 -26.61 0.22
N ASP A 290 -30.12 -26.07 -0.18
CA ASP A 290 -29.02 -26.80 -0.85
C ASP A 290 -29.48 -27.58 -2.11
N ARG A 291 -30.49 -27.07 -2.82
CA ARG A 291 -31.03 -27.60 -4.09
C ARG A 291 -31.42 -26.48 -5.06
N ASP A 292 -31.48 -26.78 -6.36
CA ASP A 292 -31.87 -25.78 -7.37
C ASP A 292 -33.39 -25.58 -7.42
N ALA A 293 -33.80 -24.39 -7.87
CA ALA A 293 -35.19 -24.14 -8.21
C ALA A 293 -35.55 -24.81 -9.54
N ASP A 294 -36.69 -25.48 -9.63
CA ASP A 294 -37.16 -26.18 -10.85
C ASP A 294 -37.24 -25.25 -12.07
N ASN A 295 -37.48 -23.95 -11.85
CA ASN A 295 -37.61 -22.94 -12.89
C ASN A 295 -36.32 -22.15 -13.16
N ILE A 296 -35.16 -22.60 -12.66
CA ILE A 296 -33.88 -21.86 -12.77
C ILE A 296 -33.55 -21.45 -14.21
N ASP A 297 -33.78 -22.32 -15.19
CA ASP A 297 -33.55 -22.03 -16.61
C ASP A 297 -34.37 -20.83 -17.12
N ILE A 298 -35.59 -20.65 -16.62
CA ILE A 298 -36.47 -19.53 -16.97
C ILE A 298 -35.95 -18.25 -16.31
N LEU A 299 -35.48 -18.35 -15.07
CA LEU A 299 -34.95 -17.22 -14.31
C LEU A 299 -33.63 -16.69 -14.88
N VAL A 300 -32.74 -17.60 -15.31
CA VAL A 300 -31.50 -17.26 -16.01
C VAL A 300 -31.79 -16.57 -17.34
N LYS A 301 -32.80 -17.02 -18.09
CA LYS A 301 -33.24 -16.35 -19.34
C LYS A 301 -33.75 -14.92 -19.13
N LYS A 302 -34.33 -14.62 -17.95
CA LYS A 302 -34.81 -13.28 -17.59
C LYS A 302 -33.75 -12.41 -16.91
N ALA A 303 -32.58 -12.96 -16.59
CA ALA A 303 -31.53 -12.24 -15.86
C ALA A 303 -31.11 -10.90 -16.53
N PRO A 304 -30.96 -10.82 -17.88
CA PRO A 304 -30.56 -9.57 -18.54
C PRO A 304 -31.55 -8.40 -18.38
N GLU A 305 -32.80 -8.67 -17.99
CA GLU A 305 -33.81 -7.63 -17.77
C GLU A 305 -33.59 -6.86 -16.46
N ASN A 306 -32.94 -7.48 -15.47
CA ASN A 306 -32.93 -7.00 -14.08
C ASN A 306 -31.53 -6.88 -13.46
N TYR A 307 -30.50 -7.45 -14.08
CA TYR A 307 -29.15 -7.55 -13.51
C TYR A 307 -28.07 -7.17 -14.53
N THR A 308 -26.93 -6.69 -14.05
CA THR A 308 -25.70 -6.67 -14.85
C THR A 308 -25.17 -8.08 -15.06
N LEU A 309 -24.31 -8.29 -16.07
CA LEU A 309 -23.67 -9.60 -16.27
C LEU A 309 -22.92 -10.04 -15.01
N ASP A 310 -22.18 -9.12 -14.38
CA ASP A 310 -21.42 -9.39 -13.14
C ASP A 310 -22.34 -9.87 -12.00
N GLN A 311 -23.45 -9.17 -11.76
CA GLN A 311 -24.41 -9.56 -10.72
C GLN A 311 -25.04 -10.93 -11.01
N ALA A 312 -25.41 -11.20 -12.26
CA ALA A 312 -25.99 -12.49 -12.64
C ALA A 312 -24.99 -13.65 -12.50
N MET A 313 -23.72 -13.41 -12.82
CA MET A 313 -22.63 -14.39 -12.63
C MET A 313 -22.37 -14.66 -11.15
N ASP A 314 -22.32 -13.62 -10.30
CA ASP A 314 -22.16 -13.78 -8.85
C ASP A 314 -23.31 -14.58 -8.22
N LEU A 315 -24.55 -14.34 -8.66
CA LEU A 315 -25.72 -15.10 -8.22
C LEU A 315 -25.65 -16.57 -8.67
N SER A 316 -25.19 -16.83 -9.88
CA SER A 316 -24.95 -18.17 -10.41
C SER A 316 -23.85 -18.91 -9.62
N ASP A 317 -22.73 -18.25 -9.33
CA ASP A 317 -21.65 -18.80 -8.51
C ASP A 317 -22.10 -19.12 -7.09
N SER A 318 -22.97 -18.28 -6.52
CA SER A 318 -23.57 -18.56 -5.22
C SER A 318 -24.47 -19.80 -5.26
N ILE A 319 -25.28 -19.99 -6.31
CA ILE A 319 -26.09 -21.20 -6.48
C ILE A 319 -25.17 -22.43 -6.57
N LYS A 320 -24.16 -22.39 -7.44
CA LYS A 320 -23.16 -23.46 -7.60
C LYS A 320 -22.47 -23.85 -6.31
N LYS A 321 -22.16 -22.88 -5.43
CA LYS A 321 -21.54 -23.13 -4.14
C LYS A 321 -22.40 -24.02 -3.23
N HIS A 322 -23.72 -23.87 -3.31
CA HIS A 322 -24.67 -24.60 -2.47
C HIS A 322 -25.19 -25.89 -3.10
N THR A 323 -25.45 -25.88 -4.42
CA THR A 323 -26.09 -27.01 -5.11
C THR A 323 -25.10 -27.86 -5.92
N GLY A 324 -23.92 -27.32 -6.23
CA GLY A 324 -22.91 -27.93 -7.08
C GLY A 324 -23.16 -27.79 -8.59
N HIS A 325 -24.32 -27.25 -9.00
CA HIS A 325 -24.66 -27.06 -10.41
C HIS A 325 -24.21 -25.68 -10.91
N ASP A 326 -23.54 -25.65 -12.07
CA ASP A 326 -22.96 -24.44 -12.65
C ASP A 326 -23.86 -23.90 -13.77
N HIS A 327 -24.43 -22.71 -13.57
CA HIS A 327 -25.32 -22.04 -14.53
C HIS A 327 -24.64 -20.89 -15.30
N SER A 328 -23.31 -20.77 -15.19
CA SER A 328 -22.57 -19.62 -15.73
C SER A 328 -22.64 -19.55 -17.26
N ALA A 329 -22.64 -20.72 -17.92
CA ALA A 329 -22.74 -20.80 -19.38
C ALA A 329 -24.13 -20.35 -19.87
N GLU A 330 -25.19 -20.74 -19.16
CA GLU A 330 -26.57 -20.36 -19.44
C GLU A 330 -26.80 -18.87 -19.23
N VAL A 331 -26.20 -18.28 -18.18
CA VAL A 331 -26.21 -16.83 -17.95
C VAL A 331 -25.52 -16.12 -19.11
N MET A 332 -24.30 -16.53 -19.48
CA MET A 332 -23.56 -15.92 -20.60
C MET A 332 -24.37 -15.97 -21.90
N LYS A 333 -24.97 -17.12 -22.20
CA LYS A 333 -25.84 -17.31 -23.36
C LYS A 333 -27.07 -16.39 -23.33
N SER A 334 -27.71 -16.25 -22.18
CA SER A 334 -28.87 -15.37 -21.99
C SER A 334 -28.55 -13.91 -22.31
N PHE A 335 -27.39 -13.41 -21.84
CA PHE A 335 -26.91 -12.06 -22.17
C PHE A 335 -26.54 -11.92 -23.64
N ASN A 336 -25.99 -12.96 -24.28
CA ASN A 336 -25.68 -12.95 -25.71
C ASN A 336 -26.94 -12.85 -26.58
N GLU A 337 -27.96 -13.67 -26.28
CA GLU A 337 -29.24 -13.70 -27.01
C GLU A 337 -30.03 -12.39 -26.86
N ASN A 338 -29.95 -11.73 -25.68
CA ASN A 338 -30.69 -10.50 -25.38
C ASN A 338 -29.83 -9.23 -25.40
N TYR A 339 -28.66 -9.27 -26.06
CA TYR A 339 -27.68 -8.18 -26.02
C TYR A 339 -28.23 -6.83 -26.49
N GLU A 340 -29.12 -6.81 -27.50
CA GLU A 340 -29.67 -5.55 -28.03
C GLU A 340 -30.44 -4.77 -26.96
N SER A 341 -31.19 -5.46 -26.09
CA SER A 341 -31.91 -4.84 -24.97
C SER A 341 -31.06 -4.66 -23.71
N ALA A 342 -30.00 -5.45 -23.56
CA ALA A 342 -29.15 -5.51 -22.37
C ALA A 342 -27.75 -4.93 -22.57
N SER A 343 -27.52 -4.15 -23.64
CA SER A 343 -26.19 -3.65 -24.00
C SER A 343 -25.57 -2.77 -22.91
N ASP A 344 -26.40 -2.00 -22.19
CA ASP A 344 -25.97 -1.18 -21.04
C ASP A 344 -25.67 -2.02 -19.77
N GLN A 345 -26.03 -3.30 -19.75
CA GLN A 345 -25.81 -4.23 -18.64
C GLN A 345 -24.52 -5.05 -18.80
N VAL A 346 -23.77 -4.86 -19.89
CA VAL A 346 -22.53 -5.60 -20.21
C VAL A 346 -21.41 -4.63 -20.55
N ASP A 347 -20.23 -4.81 -19.93
CA ASP A 347 -19.03 -4.04 -20.25
C ASP A 347 -17.76 -4.92 -20.35
N HIS A 348 -16.68 -4.36 -20.91
CA HIS A 348 -15.39 -5.06 -21.06
C HIS A 348 -14.76 -5.50 -19.72
N SER A 349 -15.02 -4.79 -18.61
CA SER A 349 -14.49 -5.21 -17.31
C SER A 349 -15.20 -6.47 -16.81
N GLN A 350 -16.53 -6.54 -16.97
CA GLN A 350 -17.35 -7.69 -16.61
C GLN A 350 -16.98 -8.90 -17.49
N LEU A 351 -16.83 -8.70 -18.81
CA LEU A 351 -16.44 -9.78 -19.73
C LEU A 351 -15.02 -10.30 -19.46
N ALA A 352 -14.10 -9.44 -19.02
CA ALA A 352 -12.75 -9.86 -18.66
C ALA A 352 -12.70 -10.64 -17.33
N GLN A 353 -13.51 -10.24 -16.35
CA GLN A 353 -13.62 -10.92 -15.06
C GLN A 353 -14.24 -12.32 -15.22
N HIS A 354 -15.27 -12.43 -16.05
CA HIS A 354 -16.05 -13.65 -16.28
C HIS A 354 -15.67 -14.34 -17.59
N ALA A 355 -14.37 -14.43 -17.88
CA ALA A 355 -13.88 -14.99 -19.14
C ALA A 355 -14.13 -16.50 -19.25
N MET A 356 -14.87 -16.93 -20.28
CA MET A 356 -15.22 -18.33 -20.52
C MET A 356 -14.79 -18.77 -21.92
N ASP A 357 -14.27 -19.99 -22.07
CA ASP A 357 -13.96 -20.58 -23.39
C ASP A 357 -15.22 -21.15 -24.05
N ASN A 358 -16.17 -20.27 -24.40
CA ASN A 358 -17.38 -20.61 -25.12
C ASN A 358 -17.69 -19.56 -26.22
N GLN A 359 -18.60 -19.91 -27.14
CA GLN A 359 -18.94 -19.02 -28.26
C GLN A 359 -19.71 -17.78 -27.80
N ASP A 360 -20.60 -17.92 -26.81
CA ASP A 360 -21.42 -16.82 -26.31
C ASP A 360 -20.59 -15.68 -25.71
N TRP A 361 -19.53 -16.00 -24.98
CA TRP A 361 -18.60 -15.01 -24.47
C TRP A 361 -17.86 -14.27 -25.60
N ARG A 362 -17.39 -14.99 -26.63
CA ARG A 362 -16.71 -14.39 -27.78
C ARG A 362 -17.63 -13.45 -28.55
N ASP A 363 -18.87 -13.88 -28.79
CA ASP A 363 -19.90 -13.08 -29.45
C ASP A 363 -20.22 -11.81 -28.65
N LEU A 364 -20.28 -11.90 -27.32
CA LEU A 364 -20.50 -10.74 -26.44
C LEU A 364 -19.32 -9.76 -26.47
N VAL A 365 -18.08 -10.25 -26.48
CA VAL A 365 -16.89 -9.41 -26.64
C VAL A 365 -16.94 -8.68 -27.97
N ASP A 366 -17.31 -9.35 -29.06
CA ASP A 366 -17.43 -8.74 -30.38
C ASP A 366 -18.55 -7.69 -30.41
N LYS A 367 -19.76 -8.03 -29.97
CA LYS A 367 -20.91 -7.11 -29.93
C LYS A 367 -20.63 -5.87 -29.08
N ASN A 368 -20.03 -6.05 -27.90
CA ASN A 368 -19.64 -4.94 -27.02
C ASN A 368 -18.57 -4.05 -27.64
N THR A 369 -17.58 -4.67 -28.28
CA THR A 369 -16.55 -3.92 -29.01
C THR A 369 -17.18 -3.11 -30.14
N ASP A 370 -18.05 -3.70 -30.95
CA ASP A 370 -18.71 -3.01 -32.06
C ASP A 370 -19.60 -1.85 -31.61
N ASP A 371 -20.40 -2.04 -30.54
CA ASP A 371 -21.19 -0.95 -29.94
C ASP A 371 -20.30 0.17 -29.38
N LEU A 372 -19.18 -0.18 -28.75
CA LEU A 372 -18.19 0.79 -28.28
C LEU A 372 -17.58 1.60 -29.43
N LEU A 373 -17.26 0.97 -30.56
CA LEU A 373 -16.75 1.64 -31.76
C LEU A 373 -17.83 2.57 -32.35
N GLN A 374 -19.08 2.14 -32.41
CA GLN A 374 -20.19 2.97 -32.87
C GLN A 374 -20.41 4.18 -31.96
N LYS A 375 -20.38 3.98 -30.63
CA LYS A 375 -20.43 5.06 -29.62
C LYS A 375 -19.26 6.02 -29.80
N ALA A 376 -18.04 5.53 -30.06
CA ALA A 376 -16.87 6.38 -30.30
C ALA A 376 -17.05 7.32 -31.49
N ARG A 377 -17.61 6.83 -32.61
CA ARG A 377 -17.84 7.63 -33.83
C ARG A 377 -18.78 8.82 -33.61
N SER A 378 -19.69 8.73 -32.63
CA SER A 378 -20.62 9.81 -32.29
C SER A 378 -20.03 10.89 -31.38
N ARG A 379 -18.83 10.69 -30.83
CA ARG A 379 -18.19 11.60 -29.86
C ARG A 379 -17.37 12.69 -30.54
N SER A 380 -17.16 13.80 -29.83
CA SER A 380 -16.31 14.92 -30.28
C SER A 380 -14.82 14.56 -30.33
N THR A 381 -14.36 13.63 -29.49
CA THR A 381 -12.96 13.17 -29.41
C THR A 381 -12.87 11.64 -29.44
N PRO A 382 -13.11 11.01 -30.61
CA PRO A 382 -13.16 9.56 -30.73
C PRO A 382 -11.83 8.87 -30.37
N THR A 383 -10.70 9.40 -30.85
CA THR A 383 -9.37 8.82 -30.60
C THR A 383 -9.03 8.79 -29.11
N ASP A 384 -9.24 9.87 -28.36
CA ASP A 384 -8.91 9.91 -26.92
C ASP A 384 -9.78 8.94 -26.12
N PHE A 385 -11.06 8.82 -26.48
CA PHE A 385 -11.97 7.84 -25.88
C PHE A 385 -11.48 6.41 -26.12
N LEU A 386 -11.19 6.05 -27.37
CA LEU A 386 -10.72 4.70 -27.73
C LEU A 386 -9.36 4.38 -27.07
N MET A 387 -8.46 5.36 -26.96
CA MET A 387 -7.17 5.17 -26.30
C MET A 387 -7.28 4.98 -24.78
N ASN A 388 -8.25 5.64 -24.13
CA ASN A 388 -8.55 5.40 -22.73
C ASN A 388 -9.14 4.00 -22.52
N THR A 389 -10.10 3.60 -23.36
CA THR A 389 -10.66 2.24 -23.36
C THR A 389 -9.58 1.19 -23.59
N LEU A 390 -8.69 1.39 -24.56
CA LEU A 390 -7.59 0.48 -24.86
C LEU A 390 -6.65 0.32 -23.65
N SER A 391 -6.38 1.41 -22.91
CA SER A 391 -5.62 1.34 -21.68
C SER A 391 -6.32 0.49 -20.61
N GLN A 392 -7.65 0.59 -20.50
CA GLN A 392 -8.43 -0.23 -19.58
C GLN A 392 -8.41 -1.70 -20.00
N MET A 393 -8.64 -1.99 -21.28
CA MET A 393 -8.60 -3.36 -21.84
C MET A 393 -7.22 -4.01 -21.70
N SER A 394 -6.13 -3.26 -21.88
CA SER A 394 -4.75 -3.74 -21.69
C SER A 394 -4.46 -4.10 -20.23
N ASN A 395 -4.91 -3.26 -19.29
CA ASN A 395 -4.81 -3.55 -17.86
C ASN A 395 -5.60 -4.81 -17.47
N LEU A 396 -6.80 -5.00 -18.05
CA LEU A 396 -7.61 -6.19 -17.83
C LEU A 396 -6.97 -7.45 -18.42
N HIS A 397 -6.38 -7.36 -19.62
CA HIS A 397 -5.68 -8.48 -20.25
C HIS A 397 -4.53 -9.01 -19.37
N SER A 398 -3.79 -8.13 -18.69
CA SER A 398 -2.72 -8.56 -17.75
C SER A 398 -3.22 -9.47 -16.62
N LYS A 399 -4.53 -9.43 -16.30
CA LYS A 399 -5.16 -10.23 -15.25
C LYS A 399 -5.79 -11.53 -15.76
N MET A 400 -6.06 -11.65 -17.06
CA MET A 400 -6.74 -12.83 -17.65
C MET A 400 -5.83 -14.02 -17.97
N GLY A 401 -4.50 -13.84 -17.93
CA GLY A 401 -3.52 -14.90 -18.23
C GLY A 401 -3.49 -15.34 -19.70
N SER A 402 -2.52 -16.18 -20.08
CA SER A 402 -2.37 -16.67 -21.46
C SER A 402 -3.27 -17.90 -21.72
N SER A 403 -4.46 -17.66 -22.26
CA SER A 403 -5.40 -18.69 -22.72
C SER A 403 -5.97 -18.32 -24.10
N LYS A 404 -6.76 -19.23 -24.71
CA LYS A 404 -7.49 -18.96 -25.97
C LYS A 404 -8.40 -17.72 -25.90
N ASN A 405 -8.85 -17.33 -24.70
CA ASN A 405 -9.65 -16.13 -24.48
C ASN A 405 -8.78 -14.85 -24.61
N GLY A 406 -7.49 -14.95 -24.29
CA GLY A 406 -6.53 -13.87 -24.48
C GLY A 406 -6.32 -13.53 -25.95
N ASP A 407 -6.28 -14.53 -26.84
CA ASP A 407 -6.14 -14.31 -28.28
C ASP A 407 -7.35 -13.56 -28.87
N HIS A 408 -8.58 -13.99 -28.55
CA HIS A 408 -9.80 -13.29 -28.98
C HIS A 408 -9.90 -11.87 -28.38
N TRP A 409 -9.47 -11.71 -27.13
CA TRP A 409 -9.38 -10.38 -26.51
C TRP A 409 -8.37 -9.47 -27.22
N ASN A 410 -7.24 -10.02 -27.66
CA ASN A 410 -6.25 -9.28 -28.44
C ASN A 410 -6.80 -8.86 -29.80
N GLU A 411 -7.63 -9.68 -30.44
CA GLU A 411 -8.34 -9.30 -31.67
C GLU A 411 -9.30 -8.13 -31.43
N ALA A 412 -10.06 -8.14 -30.33
CA ALA A 412 -10.92 -7.02 -29.95
C ALA A 412 -10.11 -5.74 -29.65
N MET A 413 -9.00 -5.86 -28.91
CA MET A 413 -8.07 -4.74 -28.68
C MET A 413 -7.46 -4.20 -29.98
N GLN A 414 -7.18 -5.08 -30.94
CA GLN A 414 -6.68 -4.70 -32.26
C GLN A 414 -7.72 -3.88 -33.03
N LYS A 415 -8.99 -4.30 -33.04
CA LYS A 415 -10.09 -3.53 -33.65
C LYS A 415 -10.20 -2.12 -33.05
N VAL A 416 -10.13 -2.00 -31.72
CA VAL A 416 -10.15 -0.70 -31.01
C VAL A 416 -8.94 0.16 -31.40
N THR A 417 -7.76 -0.45 -31.48
CA THR A 417 -6.51 0.24 -31.83
C THR A 417 -6.53 0.76 -33.26
N ASP A 418 -7.00 -0.05 -34.20
CA ASP A 418 -7.10 0.32 -35.61
C ASP A 418 -8.12 1.44 -35.83
N GLU A 419 -9.29 1.38 -35.17
CA GLU A 419 -10.28 2.47 -35.24
C GLU A 419 -9.77 3.76 -34.58
N ALA A 420 -8.98 3.65 -33.48
CA ALA A 420 -8.39 4.81 -32.82
C ALA A 420 -7.43 5.55 -33.75
N VAL A 421 -6.62 4.80 -34.51
CA VAL A 421 -5.71 5.32 -35.55
C VAL A 421 -6.50 5.93 -36.71
N ASN A 422 -7.52 5.23 -37.22
CA ASN A 422 -8.36 5.70 -38.31
C ASN A 422 -9.12 7.00 -37.96
N SER A 423 -9.47 7.19 -36.69
CA SER A 423 -10.17 8.37 -36.18
C SER A 423 -9.28 9.61 -35.98
N THR A 424 -7.97 9.51 -36.17
CA THR A 424 -7.04 10.62 -35.92
C THR A 424 -7.22 11.78 -36.92
N GLN A 425 -7.12 13.03 -36.44
CA GLN A 425 -7.37 14.21 -37.28
C GLN A 425 -6.10 14.91 -37.78
N THR A 426 -4.93 14.63 -37.20
CA THR A 426 -3.68 15.32 -37.55
C THR A 426 -2.49 14.35 -37.57
N LYS A 427 -1.46 14.67 -38.36
CA LYS A 427 -0.21 13.90 -38.43
C LYS A 427 0.44 13.72 -37.06
N THR A 428 0.47 14.79 -36.26
CA THR A 428 1.03 14.77 -34.90
C THR A 428 0.24 13.86 -33.98
N HIS A 429 -1.10 13.89 -34.10
CA HIS A 429 -1.96 13.02 -33.30
C HIS A 429 -1.76 11.55 -33.69
N LEU A 430 -1.72 11.23 -34.99
CA LEU A 430 -1.44 9.88 -35.49
C LEU A 430 -0.12 9.32 -34.94
N ARG A 431 0.98 10.09 -35.03
CA ARG A 431 2.29 9.69 -34.47
C ARG A 431 2.22 9.42 -32.95
N LYS A 432 1.46 10.24 -32.21
CA LYS A 432 1.27 10.06 -30.76
C LYS A 432 0.44 8.79 -30.46
N THR A 433 -0.65 8.59 -31.19
CA THR A 433 -1.57 7.45 -31.03
C THR A 433 -0.87 6.12 -31.29
N VAL A 434 -0.13 5.99 -32.40
CA VAL A 434 0.64 4.78 -32.73
C VAL A 434 1.67 4.45 -31.63
N ARG A 435 2.42 5.47 -31.17
CA ARG A 435 3.40 5.29 -30.08
C ARG A 435 2.75 4.87 -28.77
N GLN A 436 1.62 5.50 -28.42
CA GLN A 436 0.91 5.20 -27.20
C GLN A 436 0.30 3.80 -27.25
N ALA A 437 -0.29 3.39 -28.37
CA ALA A 437 -0.83 2.04 -28.58
C ALA A 437 0.27 0.97 -28.45
N SER A 438 1.42 1.18 -29.11
CA SER A 438 2.57 0.27 -29.02
C SER A 438 3.10 0.12 -27.59
N ARG A 439 3.13 1.20 -26.79
CA ARG A 439 3.49 1.13 -25.35
C ARG A 439 2.51 0.31 -24.52
N MET A 440 1.24 0.25 -24.93
CA MET A 440 0.18 -0.52 -24.26
C MET A 440 0.09 -1.97 -24.77
N GLY A 441 1.02 -2.41 -25.63
CA GLY A 441 1.11 -3.79 -26.10
C GLY A 441 0.24 -4.12 -27.32
N SER A 442 -0.51 -3.17 -27.87
CA SER A 442 -1.32 -3.36 -29.09
C SER A 442 -0.77 -2.50 -30.22
N VAL A 443 -0.20 -3.14 -31.24
CA VAL A 443 0.40 -2.45 -32.39
C VAL A 443 -0.67 -2.28 -33.45
N PRO A 444 -0.98 -1.05 -33.91
CA PRO A 444 -1.96 -0.85 -34.97
C PRO A 444 -1.57 -1.61 -36.24
N SER A 445 -2.56 -2.09 -36.98
CA SER A 445 -2.31 -2.83 -38.21
C SER A 445 -1.65 -1.94 -39.26
N ARG A 446 -0.80 -2.53 -40.08
CA ARG A 446 -0.12 -1.83 -41.18
C ARG A 446 -1.12 -1.11 -42.08
N GLN A 447 -2.24 -1.76 -42.38
CA GLN A 447 -3.29 -1.20 -43.21
C GLN A 447 -3.90 0.06 -42.59
N ALA A 448 -4.24 0.04 -41.29
CA ALA A 448 -4.81 1.20 -40.61
C ALA A 448 -3.84 2.41 -40.60
N ILE A 449 -2.54 2.17 -40.40
CA ILE A 449 -1.52 3.23 -40.43
C ILE A 449 -1.36 3.80 -41.85
N GLU A 450 -1.34 2.96 -42.87
CA GLU A 450 -1.24 3.38 -44.28
C GLU A 450 -2.46 4.21 -44.71
N GLU A 451 -3.68 3.75 -44.37
CA GLU A 451 -4.93 4.45 -44.67
C GLU A 451 -5.03 5.81 -43.95
N ALA A 452 -4.74 5.84 -42.64
CA ALA A 452 -4.76 7.07 -41.87
C ALA A 452 -3.65 8.05 -42.31
N GLY A 453 -2.45 7.54 -42.59
CA GLY A 453 -1.31 8.33 -43.07
C GLY A 453 -1.57 8.96 -44.44
N ALA A 454 -2.13 8.19 -45.38
CA ALA A 454 -2.52 8.68 -46.70
C ALA A 454 -3.61 9.75 -46.60
N ARG A 455 -4.64 9.53 -45.76
CA ARG A 455 -5.71 10.53 -45.51
C ARG A 455 -5.18 11.84 -44.95
N LEU A 456 -4.14 11.78 -44.11
CA LEU A 456 -3.52 12.96 -43.49
C LEU A 456 -2.39 13.58 -44.33
N GLY A 457 -2.15 13.08 -45.55
CA GLY A 457 -1.13 13.58 -46.48
C GLY A 457 0.30 13.37 -45.99
N MET A 458 0.57 12.30 -45.24
CA MET A 458 1.93 11.90 -44.85
C MET A 458 2.69 11.34 -46.05
N THR A 459 3.99 11.58 -46.13
CA THR A 459 4.82 10.97 -47.18
C THR A 459 4.97 9.46 -46.95
N GLU A 460 5.31 8.72 -47.99
CA GLU A 460 5.58 7.28 -47.89
C GLU A 460 6.66 6.98 -46.85
N GLU A 461 7.68 7.83 -46.73
CA GLU A 461 8.73 7.75 -45.71
C GLU A 461 8.18 7.99 -44.30
N GLU A 462 7.30 8.97 -44.10
CA GLU A 462 6.64 9.25 -42.81
C GLU A 462 5.69 8.13 -42.37
N ILE A 463 5.06 7.43 -43.33
CA ILE A 463 4.18 6.28 -43.07
C ILE A 463 5.04 5.05 -42.73
N LEU A 464 6.12 4.81 -43.47
CA LEU A 464 7.07 3.73 -43.18
C LEU A 464 7.76 3.91 -41.81
N GLU A 465 8.05 5.16 -41.39
CA GLU A 465 8.52 5.46 -40.02
C GLU A 465 7.57 4.95 -38.92
N LEU A 466 6.27 4.87 -39.20
CA LEU A 466 5.25 4.39 -38.25
C LEU A 466 5.01 2.88 -38.34
N VAL A 467 5.26 2.28 -39.51
CA VAL A 467 4.99 0.86 -39.78
C VAL A 467 6.18 -0.04 -39.39
N ASN A 468 7.44 0.41 -39.55
CA ASN A 468 8.62 -0.35 -39.13
C ASN A 468 9.92 0.51 -39.10
N PRO A 469 10.63 0.66 -37.97
CA PRO A 469 11.92 1.36 -37.93
C PRO A 469 13.04 0.46 -38.50
N ASP A 470 13.05 0.26 -39.82
CA ASP A 470 14.07 -0.57 -40.46
C ASP A 470 15.41 0.19 -40.61
N PHE A 471 16.52 -0.57 -40.53
CA PHE A 471 17.91 -0.11 -40.66
C PHE A 471 18.13 0.96 -41.75
N GLN A 472 17.46 0.85 -42.90
CA GLN A 472 17.61 1.78 -44.02
C GLN A 472 17.04 3.18 -43.72
N VAL A 473 15.97 3.27 -42.93
CA VAL A 473 15.36 4.54 -42.50
C VAL A 473 16.28 5.26 -41.53
N ILE A 474 16.83 4.55 -40.54
CA ILE A 474 17.79 5.15 -39.60
C ILE A 474 19.03 5.63 -40.37
N LYS A 475 19.52 4.85 -41.33
CA LYS A 475 20.66 5.21 -42.16
C LYS A 475 20.39 6.45 -43.03
N SER A 476 19.19 6.60 -43.59
CA SER A 476 18.83 7.79 -44.38
C SER A 476 18.74 9.04 -43.51
N LEU A 477 18.16 8.94 -42.31
CA LEU A 477 18.08 10.04 -41.34
C LEU A 477 19.47 10.53 -40.89
N ILE A 478 20.40 9.60 -40.62
CA ILE A 478 21.79 9.95 -40.28
C ILE A 478 22.46 10.67 -41.46
N LYS A 479 22.28 10.17 -42.70
CA LYS A 479 22.82 10.82 -43.91
C LYS A 479 22.22 12.20 -44.17
N ALA A 480 20.94 12.38 -43.85
CA ALA A 480 20.25 13.66 -43.95
C ALA A 480 20.69 14.67 -42.86
N GLY A 481 21.55 14.27 -41.92
CA GLY A 481 22.11 15.15 -40.90
C GLY A 481 21.19 15.41 -39.70
N VAL A 482 20.20 14.55 -39.45
CA VAL A 482 19.31 14.69 -38.28
C VAL A 482 20.12 14.56 -36.99
N SER A 483 20.19 15.61 -36.18
CA SER A 483 21.04 15.70 -34.98
C SER A 483 20.28 15.57 -33.65
N ASP A 484 19.08 14.99 -33.67
CA ASP A 484 18.25 14.74 -32.49
C ASP A 484 18.62 13.39 -31.84
N PHE A 485 19.30 13.44 -30.70
CA PHE A 485 19.75 12.25 -29.97
C PHE A 485 18.58 11.36 -29.54
N GLU A 486 17.54 11.93 -28.91
CA GLU A 486 16.41 11.17 -28.36
C GLU A 486 15.64 10.46 -29.47
N ARG A 487 15.42 11.15 -30.60
CA ARG A 487 14.77 10.58 -31.79
C ARG A 487 15.58 9.40 -32.33
N LEU A 488 16.88 9.55 -32.50
CA LEU A 488 17.74 8.49 -33.05
C LEU A 488 17.89 7.32 -32.08
N HIS A 489 18.09 7.59 -30.79
CA HIS A 489 18.23 6.57 -29.77
C HIS A 489 16.97 5.72 -29.65
N SER A 490 15.78 6.34 -29.67
CA SER A 490 14.51 5.62 -29.66
C SER A 490 14.35 4.71 -30.88
N LEU A 491 14.68 5.19 -32.07
CA LEU A 491 14.59 4.40 -33.30
C LEU A 491 15.56 3.21 -33.27
N ILE A 492 16.84 3.46 -32.95
CA ILE A 492 17.88 2.43 -32.90
C ILE A 492 17.57 1.37 -31.84
N SER A 493 17.11 1.79 -30.66
CA SER A 493 16.76 0.87 -29.57
C SER A 493 15.56 -0.02 -29.92
N SER A 494 14.59 0.51 -30.66
CA SER A 494 13.39 -0.24 -31.09
C SER A 494 13.65 -1.20 -32.25
N ALA A 495 14.64 -0.89 -33.11
CA ALA A 495 14.88 -1.57 -34.38
C ALA A 495 15.58 -2.94 -34.27
N LYS A 496 15.96 -3.38 -33.06
CA LYS A 496 16.65 -4.67 -32.80
C LYS A 496 17.79 -4.97 -33.81
N LEU A 497 18.61 -3.97 -34.10
CA LEU A 497 19.66 -4.05 -35.12
C LEU A 497 20.82 -4.97 -34.69
N THR A 498 21.45 -5.62 -35.67
CA THR A 498 22.69 -6.40 -35.44
C THR A 498 23.89 -5.50 -35.20
N SER A 499 24.93 -5.96 -34.49
CA SER A 499 26.17 -5.18 -34.27
C SER A 499 26.85 -4.74 -35.58
N ASN A 500 26.73 -5.52 -36.67
CA ASN A 500 27.23 -5.12 -37.98
C ASN A 500 26.44 -3.95 -38.58
N GLN A 501 25.11 -3.95 -38.45
CA GLN A 501 24.26 -2.83 -38.86
C GLN A 501 24.54 -1.59 -38.02
N LEU A 502 24.67 -1.73 -36.70
CA LEU A 502 25.02 -0.61 -35.80
C LEU A 502 26.39 -0.02 -36.16
N LYS A 503 27.37 -0.84 -36.50
CA LYS A 503 28.68 -0.39 -36.99
C LYS A 503 28.55 0.39 -38.29
N GLU A 504 27.74 -0.09 -39.23
CA GLU A 504 27.51 0.59 -40.50
C GLU A 504 26.79 1.94 -40.31
N LEU A 505 25.86 2.03 -39.36
CA LEU A 505 25.26 3.29 -38.94
C LEU A 505 26.31 4.22 -38.31
N ALA A 506 27.22 3.69 -37.49
CA ALA A 506 28.28 4.48 -36.86
C ALA A 506 29.28 5.00 -37.89
N ASP A 507 29.65 4.18 -38.89
CA ASP A 507 30.49 4.61 -40.02
C ASP A 507 29.79 5.71 -40.84
N THR A 508 28.48 5.61 -41.00
CA THR A 508 27.66 6.64 -41.67
C THR A 508 27.58 7.92 -40.83
N ALA A 509 27.45 7.82 -39.50
CA ALA A 509 27.45 8.94 -38.58
C ALA A 509 28.81 9.65 -38.55
N GLN A 510 29.92 8.89 -38.58
CA GLN A 510 31.28 9.44 -38.66
C GLN A 510 31.47 10.24 -39.96
N LYS A 511 31.12 9.66 -41.11
CA LYS A 511 31.23 10.32 -42.43
C LYS A 511 30.41 11.59 -42.55
N SER A 512 29.26 11.64 -41.87
CA SER A 512 28.37 12.80 -41.84
C SER A 512 28.69 13.81 -40.73
N GLY A 513 29.68 13.55 -39.88
CA GLY A 513 30.01 14.40 -38.73
C GLY A 513 28.89 14.45 -37.68
N ASN A 514 27.97 13.48 -37.66
CA ASN A 514 26.78 13.49 -36.81
C ASN A 514 27.08 12.91 -35.42
N GLN A 515 27.51 13.77 -34.51
CA GLN A 515 27.85 13.41 -33.13
C GLN A 515 26.65 12.86 -32.33
N SER A 516 25.44 13.38 -32.54
CA SER A 516 24.23 12.91 -31.86
C SER A 516 23.87 11.48 -32.26
N ALA A 517 23.97 11.16 -33.55
CA ALA A 517 23.79 9.79 -34.05
C ALA A 517 24.84 8.84 -33.49
N MET A 518 26.11 9.28 -33.43
CA MET A 518 27.19 8.50 -32.84
C MET A 518 26.91 8.21 -31.35
N GLY A 519 26.45 9.21 -30.60
CA GLY A 519 26.01 9.03 -29.21
C GLY A 519 24.86 8.04 -29.08
N ALA A 520 23.82 8.17 -29.90
CA ALA A 520 22.65 7.28 -29.88
C ALA A 520 23.03 5.82 -30.12
N ILE A 521 23.96 5.55 -31.04
CA ILE A 521 24.50 4.21 -31.29
C ILE A 521 25.34 3.74 -30.09
N ALA A 522 26.18 4.61 -29.53
CA ALA A 522 27.04 4.28 -28.39
C ALA A 522 26.27 3.88 -27.12
N HIS A 523 25.05 4.40 -26.94
CA HIS A 523 24.15 4.00 -25.84
C HIS A 523 23.52 2.61 -26.04
N VAL A 524 23.48 2.10 -27.27
CA VAL A 524 22.98 0.75 -27.60
C VAL A 524 24.11 -0.28 -27.70
N ASP A 525 25.18 0.04 -28.44
CA ASP A 525 26.39 -0.79 -28.57
C ASP A 525 27.63 0.12 -28.68
N PHE A 526 28.32 0.28 -27.55
CA PHE A 526 29.52 1.12 -27.43
C PHE A 526 30.68 0.60 -28.30
N GLY A 527 30.78 -0.73 -28.46
CA GLY A 527 31.80 -1.37 -29.29
C GLY A 527 31.62 -1.04 -30.77
N ALA A 528 30.39 -1.17 -31.27
CA ALA A 528 30.03 -0.82 -32.64
C ALA A 528 30.27 0.68 -32.93
N ALA A 529 29.96 1.56 -31.98
CA ALA A 529 30.23 2.99 -32.08
C ALA A 529 31.73 3.30 -32.20
N LEU A 530 32.59 2.58 -31.48
CA LEU A 530 34.06 2.68 -31.60
C LEU A 530 34.63 2.01 -32.87
N GLY A 531 33.79 1.37 -33.68
CA GLY A 531 34.21 0.66 -34.89
C GLY A 531 34.81 -0.72 -34.62
N GLN A 532 34.68 -1.23 -33.39
CA GLN A 532 35.24 -2.51 -32.96
C GLN A 532 34.17 -3.61 -33.02
N ASN A 533 34.51 -4.77 -33.58
CA ASN A 533 33.68 -5.97 -33.44
C ASN A 533 33.97 -6.61 -32.08
N MET A 534 33.49 -5.98 -31.01
CA MET A 534 33.49 -6.58 -29.69
C MET A 534 32.26 -7.47 -29.56
N PRO A 535 32.40 -8.77 -29.23
CA PRO A 535 31.23 -9.61 -28.98
C PRO A 535 30.42 -9.02 -27.83
N SER A 536 29.21 -8.57 -28.11
CA SER A 536 28.18 -8.33 -27.09
C SER A 536 27.68 -9.69 -26.62
N GLY A 537 28.39 -10.32 -25.67
CA GLY A 537 28.01 -11.64 -25.17
C GLY A 537 28.82 -12.06 -23.93
N TYR A 538 28.10 -12.31 -22.83
CA TYR A 538 28.62 -12.92 -21.62
C TYR A 538 28.85 -14.42 -21.87
N GLY A 539 30.07 -14.81 -22.21
CA GLY A 539 30.38 -16.22 -22.42
C GLY A 539 31.57 -16.48 -23.31
N SER A 540 32.78 -16.11 -22.88
CA SER A 540 34.01 -16.80 -23.32
C SER A 540 35.17 -16.43 -22.41
N LEU A 541 35.29 -17.14 -21.28
CA LEU A 541 36.52 -17.20 -20.49
C LEU A 541 37.55 -18.03 -21.27
N GLY A 542 38.73 -17.45 -21.52
CA GLY A 542 39.91 -18.20 -21.96
C GLY A 542 40.36 -17.92 -23.39
N GLY A 543 41.04 -16.79 -23.60
CA GLY A 543 41.80 -16.56 -24.82
C GLY A 543 42.59 -15.27 -24.75
N TYR A 544 43.92 -15.36 -24.69
CA TYR A 544 44.82 -14.23 -24.91
C TYR A 544 44.47 -13.56 -26.25
N ARG A 545 43.82 -12.39 -26.21
CA ARG A 545 43.60 -11.56 -27.40
C ARG A 545 44.64 -10.44 -27.43
N GLN A 546 45.35 -10.38 -28.56
CA GLN A 546 46.36 -9.39 -28.87
C GLN A 546 45.78 -7.95 -28.80
N PRO A 547 46.55 -6.95 -28.34
CA PRO A 547 46.13 -5.56 -28.38
C PRO A 547 46.08 -5.08 -29.84
N ILE A 548 44.90 -4.68 -30.32
CA ILE A 548 44.75 -4.13 -31.67
C ILE A 548 45.08 -2.63 -31.66
N SER A 549 45.99 -2.27 -32.57
CA SER A 549 46.54 -0.94 -32.84
C SER A 549 45.53 0.02 -33.47
N GLY A 550 45.54 1.27 -33.02
CA GLY A 550 45.00 2.45 -33.73
C GLY A 550 43.49 2.66 -33.61
N THR A 551 43.02 3.32 -32.53
CA THR A 551 41.68 3.91 -32.52
C THR A 551 41.73 5.27 -33.23
N ASP A 552 40.82 5.47 -34.20
CA ASP A 552 40.69 6.73 -34.93
C ASP A 552 40.26 7.85 -33.97
N LYS A 553 41.20 8.76 -33.67
CA LYS A 553 41.04 9.77 -32.62
C LYS A 553 39.78 10.62 -32.83
N ASP A 554 39.47 10.97 -34.07
CA ASP A 554 38.31 11.80 -34.43
C ASP A 554 37.00 11.05 -34.17
N ARG A 555 36.92 9.77 -34.54
CA ARG A 555 35.77 8.91 -34.21
C ARG A 555 35.57 8.81 -32.72
N THR A 556 36.68 8.62 -32.00
CA THR A 556 36.65 8.45 -30.55
C THR A 556 36.17 9.72 -29.85
N ASP A 557 36.63 10.89 -30.30
CA ASP A 557 36.16 12.18 -29.80
C ASP A 557 34.67 12.42 -30.07
N MET A 558 34.17 12.02 -31.25
CA MET A 558 32.72 12.06 -31.56
C MET A 558 31.91 11.14 -30.64
N VAL A 559 32.36 9.92 -30.39
CA VAL A 559 31.68 8.96 -29.50
C VAL A 559 31.60 9.53 -28.08
N PHE A 560 32.72 9.98 -27.52
CA PHE A 560 32.75 10.54 -26.15
C PHE A 560 31.99 11.86 -26.04
N GLY A 561 32.01 12.71 -27.06
CA GLY A 561 31.20 13.91 -27.12
C GLY A 561 29.71 13.61 -27.21
N GLY A 562 29.31 12.56 -27.94
CA GLY A 562 27.91 12.13 -28.10
C GLY A 562 27.34 11.42 -26.88
N LEU A 563 28.17 10.69 -26.11
CA LEU A 563 27.73 9.98 -24.91
C LEU A 563 27.01 10.88 -23.91
N LEU A 564 27.52 12.10 -23.70
CA LEU A 564 26.95 13.07 -22.76
C LEU A 564 25.53 13.55 -23.14
N GLY A 565 25.08 13.28 -24.37
CA GLY A 565 23.73 13.62 -24.82
C GLY A 565 22.63 12.69 -24.29
N GLY A 566 22.98 11.53 -23.71
CA GLY A 566 22.01 10.54 -23.24
C GLY A 566 21.93 10.38 -21.70
N PRO A 567 21.12 9.43 -21.22
CA PRO A 567 20.91 9.21 -19.79
C PRO A 567 22.21 8.87 -19.05
N ALA A 568 22.46 9.55 -17.93
CA ALA A 568 23.66 9.34 -17.13
C ALA A 568 23.76 7.90 -16.57
N THR A 569 22.63 7.25 -16.28
CA THR A 569 22.53 5.86 -15.82
C THR A 569 23.12 4.88 -16.84
N ASN A 570 22.87 5.12 -18.12
CA ASN A 570 23.39 4.28 -19.20
C ASN A 570 24.91 4.36 -19.29
N ILE A 571 25.53 5.50 -18.97
CA ILE A 571 27.01 5.62 -19.03
C ILE A 571 27.67 4.79 -17.93
N VAL A 572 27.08 4.74 -16.73
CA VAL A 572 27.53 3.86 -15.66
C VAL A 572 27.40 2.40 -16.09
N LYS A 573 26.29 2.03 -16.75
CA LYS A 573 26.10 0.69 -17.33
C LYS A 573 27.16 0.37 -18.40
N ILE A 574 27.42 1.29 -19.33
CA ILE A 574 28.46 1.17 -20.37
C ILE A 574 29.83 0.94 -19.72
N TRP A 575 30.15 1.64 -18.64
CA TRP A 575 31.40 1.41 -17.91
C TRP A 575 31.52 -0.05 -17.44
N TYR A 576 30.53 -0.57 -16.71
CA TYR A 576 30.58 -1.95 -16.23
C TYR A 576 30.59 -2.98 -17.37
N SER A 577 29.93 -2.70 -18.49
CA SER A 577 29.92 -3.59 -19.67
C SER A 577 31.26 -3.66 -20.41
N TYR A 578 32.00 -2.54 -20.52
CA TYR A 578 33.15 -2.45 -21.44
C TYR A 578 34.50 -2.18 -20.76
N ARG A 579 34.58 -1.86 -19.47
CA ARG A 579 35.83 -1.47 -18.76
C ARG A 579 37.01 -2.43 -18.89
N ASP A 580 36.77 -3.72 -19.14
CA ASP A 580 37.81 -4.75 -19.27
C ASP A 580 38.27 -4.96 -20.71
N GLN A 581 37.50 -4.47 -21.67
CA GLN A 581 37.76 -4.62 -23.10
C GLN A 581 38.40 -3.36 -23.71
N LEU A 582 38.39 -2.24 -22.97
CA LEU A 582 38.88 -0.95 -23.46
C LEU A 582 40.40 -0.78 -23.29
N PRO A 583 41.08 -0.15 -24.28
CA PRO A 583 42.47 0.29 -24.14
C PRO A 583 42.65 1.23 -22.93
N PRO A 584 43.84 1.26 -22.30
CA PRO A 584 44.09 2.05 -21.08
C PRO A 584 43.68 3.53 -21.18
N GLU A 585 43.96 4.18 -22.30
CA GLU A 585 43.62 5.59 -22.54
C GLU A 585 42.10 5.83 -22.58
N LEU A 586 41.36 5.00 -23.32
CA LEU A 586 39.90 5.11 -23.41
C LEU A 586 39.21 4.70 -22.12
N LYS A 587 39.78 3.71 -21.43
CA LYS A 587 39.33 3.28 -20.10
C LYS A 587 39.44 4.44 -19.10
N GLN A 588 40.57 5.15 -19.05
CA GLN A 588 40.71 6.30 -18.16
C GLN A 588 39.70 7.41 -18.50
N ARG A 589 39.51 7.72 -19.78
CA ARG A 589 38.55 8.74 -20.22
C ARG A 589 37.11 8.38 -19.83
N LEU A 590 36.69 7.14 -20.10
CA LEU A 590 35.35 6.66 -19.71
C LEU A 590 35.17 6.61 -18.19
N LYS A 591 36.20 6.21 -17.44
CA LYS A 591 36.18 6.19 -15.97
C LYS A 591 35.91 7.57 -15.39
N LEU A 592 36.58 8.60 -15.91
CA LEU A 592 36.40 9.98 -15.44
C LEU A 592 34.96 10.49 -15.68
N ILE A 593 34.40 10.17 -16.85
CA ILE A 593 33.02 10.54 -17.19
C ILE A 593 32.03 9.77 -16.30
N ALA A 594 32.18 8.44 -16.21
CA ALA A 594 31.33 7.60 -15.38
C ALA A 594 31.38 8.01 -13.91
N LYS A 595 32.56 8.36 -13.39
CA LYS A 595 32.75 8.84 -12.02
C LYS A 595 31.96 10.12 -11.76
N LYS A 596 32.09 11.12 -12.63
CA LYS A 596 31.36 12.39 -12.49
C LYS A 596 29.85 12.17 -12.52
N LEU A 597 29.37 11.35 -13.47
CA LEU A 597 27.96 11.05 -13.62
C LEU A 597 27.39 10.21 -12.48
N LEU A 598 28.17 9.28 -11.93
CA LEU A 598 27.79 8.49 -10.77
C LEU A 598 27.56 9.38 -9.54
N ILE A 599 28.44 10.38 -9.32
CA ILE A 599 28.28 11.38 -8.27
C ILE A 599 27.00 12.21 -8.51
N ASP A 600 26.80 12.70 -9.73
CA ASP A 600 25.61 13.48 -10.10
C ASP A 600 24.31 12.69 -9.91
N LEU A 601 24.29 11.41 -10.27
CA LEU A 601 23.16 10.51 -10.08
C LEU A 601 22.85 10.32 -8.59
N GLY A 602 23.85 10.02 -7.76
CA GLY A 602 23.67 9.90 -6.31
C GLY A 602 23.02 11.15 -5.70
N MET A 603 23.51 12.33 -6.07
CA MET A 603 22.90 13.60 -5.63
C MET A 603 21.46 13.78 -6.11
N ARG A 604 21.15 13.40 -7.35
CA ARG A 604 19.79 13.52 -7.91
C ARG A 604 18.80 12.60 -7.19
N PHE A 605 19.15 11.33 -6.98
CA PHE A 605 18.31 10.37 -6.25
C PHE A 605 18.09 10.82 -4.80
N ALA A 606 19.13 11.32 -4.13
CA ALA A 606 19.01 11.89 -2.79
C ALA A 606 18.06 13.09 -2.78
N LYS A 607 18.22 14.05 -3.69
CA LYS A 607 17.33 15.25 -3.79
C LYS A 607 15.88 14.90 -4.08
N GLN A 608 15.64 13.98 -5.02
CA GLN A 608 14.30 13.57 -5.42
C GLN A 608 13.56 12.85 -4.28
N THR A 609 14.27 12.07 -3.47
CA THR A 609 13.65 11.23 -2.44
C THR A 609 13.61 11.90 -1.05
N MET A 610 14.65 12.65 -0.65
CA MET A 610 14.74 13.33 0.66
C MET A 610 14.19 14.77 0.65
N GLY A 611 14.07 15.40 -0.52
CA GLY A 611 13.72 16.82 -0.63
C GLY A 611 14.89 17.77 -0.31
N SER A 612 14.81 19.02 -0.81
CA SER A 612 15.91 19.98 -0.71
C SER A 612 16.15 20.54 0.70
N SER A 613 15.18 20.44 1.61
CA SER A 613 15.28 20.94 2.99
C SER A 613 16.16 20.08 3.90
N MET A 614 16.32 18.78 3.60
CA MET A 614 17.18 17.85 4.36
C MET A 614 18.66 17.92 3.92
N LEU A 615 18.92 18.51 2.76
CA LEU A 615 20.24 18.56 2.11
C LEU A 615 21.03 19.85 2.40
N GLY A 616 20.54 20.75 3.27
CA GLY A 616 21.34 21.91 3.71
C GLY A 616 20.61 22.88 4.65
N GLY A 617 21.30 23.26 5.74
CA GLY A 617 20.98 24.39 6.60
C GLY A 617 20.59 24.00 8.03
N ILE A 618 21.51 24.19 8.96
CA ILE A 618 21.42 23.97 10.41
C ILE A 618 20.03 24.34 10.96
N GLN A 619 19.29 23.35 11.48
CA GLN A 619 18.22 23.56 12.46
C GLN A 619 18.60 22.83 13.75
N GLN A 620 19.36 23.52 14.62
CA GLN A 620 19.50 23.13 16.02
C GLN A 620 18.13 23.31 16.69
N SER A 621 17.53 22.23 17.19
CA SER A 621 16.35 22.31 18.05
C SER A 621 16.79 22.61 19.49
N THR A 622 16.09 23.54 20.12
CA THR A 622 16.38 24.21 21.40
C THR A 622 15.80 23.44 22.60
N THR A 623 16.12 22.15 22.77
CA THR A 623 15.81 21.45 24.03
C THR A 623 16.98 21.61 25.00
N VAL A 624 16.72 22.23 26.14
CA VAL A 624 17.70 22.44 27.21
C VAL A 624 17.39 21.58 28.42
N ARG A 625 18.42 21.14 29.14
CA ARG A 625 18.30 20.41 30.41
C ARG A 625 19.38 20.85 31.40
N PRO A 626 19.19 20.61 32.72
CA PRO A 626 20.24 20.81 33.72
C PRO A 626 21.53 20.05 33.38
N PHE A 627 22.66 20.72 33.59
CA PHE A 627 24.00 20.19 33.45
C PHE A 627 24.25 19.13 34.51
N ARG A 628 24.89 18.03 34.09
CA ARG A 628 25.28 16.93 34.95
C ARG A 628 26.80 16.78 34.89
N ILE A 629 27.38 16.35 36.01
CA ILE A 629 28.81 16.09 36.09
C ILE A 629 29.18 15.00 35.06
N GLY A 630 29.95 15.38 34.04
CA GLY A 630 30.32 14.55 32.89
C GLY A 630 29.84 15.09 31.53
N ASP A 631 28.97 16.10 31.52
CA ASP A 631 28.57 16.81 30.30
C ASP A 631 29.69 17.71 29.76
N ASP A 632 29.69 17.92 28.44
CA ASP A 632 30.65 18.80 27.77
C ASP A 632 30.33 20.27 28.12
N ILE A 633 31.35 20.98 28.61
CA ILE A 633 31.24 22.37 29.10
C ILE A 633 30.93 23.31 27.93
N ASP A 634 31.37 22.97 26.72
CA ASP A 634 31.17 23.80 25.52
C ASP A 634 29.69 23.82 25.05
N LEU A 635 28.84 22.95 25.61
CA LEU A 635 27.41 22.85 25.28
C LEU A 635 26.51 23.63 26.26
N ILE A 636 27.08 24.31 27.26
CA ILE A 636 26.32 25.13 28.22
C ILE A 636 25.76 26.36 27.51
N ASP A 637 24.44 26.52 27.56
CA ASP A 637 23.72 27.69 27.09
C ASP A 637 23.58 28.70 28.23
N LEU A 638 24.49 29.67 28.25
CA LEU A 638 24.55 30.69 29.29
C LEU A 638 23.31 31.59 29.29
N GLU A 639 22.66 31.84 28.14
CA GLU A 639 21.49 32.72 28.07
C GLU A 639 20.28 32.05 28.73
N GLU A 640 20.00 30.79 28.37
CA GLU A 640 18.87 30.04 28.94
C GLU A 640 19.09 29.74 30.42
N THR A 641 20.35 29.49 30.82
CA THR A 641 20.76 29.37 32.23
C THR A 641 20.39 30.61 33.04
N ILE A 642 20.73 31.79 32.52
CA ILE A 642 20.44 33.08 33.18
C ILE A 642 18.93 33.31 33.26
N ASP A 643 18.18 33.04 32.19
CA ASP A 643 16.73 33.21 32.18
C ASP A 643 16.01 32.26 33.16
N SER A 644 16.47 31.02 33.31
CA SER A 644 15.94 30.06 34.28
C SER A 644 16.20 30.52 35.73
N LEU A 645 17.40 31.02 36.01
CA LEU A 645 17.76 31.56 37.33
C LEU A 645 16.96 32.82 37.68
N LEU A 646 16.75 33.71 36.72
CA LEU A 646 15.94 34.92 36.91
C LEU A 646 14.44 34.58 37.03
N SER A 647 13.92 33.63 36.24
CA SER A 647 12.51 33.21 36.26
C SER A 647 12.14 32.45 37.53
N SER A 648 13.10 31.75 38.13
CA SER A 648 12.94 31.13 39.46
C SER A 648 13.04 32.14 40.61
N GLY A 649 13.29 33.43 40.31
CA GLY A 649 13.29 34.53 41.27
C GLY A 649 14.62 34.73 42.00
N ARG A 650 15.72 34.12 41.55
CA ARG A 650 17.06 34.36 42.13
C ARG A 650 17.62 35.70 41.64
N THR A 651 17.98 36.57 42.58
CA THR A 651 18.53 37.92 42.29
C THR A 651 20.00 38.10 42.68
N SER A 652 20.64 37.10 43.30
CA SER A 652 22.08 37.07 43.56
C SER A 652 22.73 35.82 42.98
N PHE A 653 23.86 35.99 42.27
CA PHE A 653 24.63 34.92 41.63
C PHE A 653 25.78 34.40 42.52
N GLU A 654 25.71 34.65 43.83
CA GLU A 654 26.79 34.30 44.77
C GLU A 654 26.84 32.80 45.11
N ALA A 655 25.76 32.06 44.82
CA ALA A 655 25.70 30.60 44.91
C ALA A 655 25.03 30.05 43.65
N VAL A 656 25.83 29.43 42.78
CA VAL A 656 25.38 28.72 41.57
C VAL A 656 25.88 27.28 41.67
N ASP A 657 24.95 26.33 41.67
CA ASP A 657 25.25 24.90 41.67
C ASP A 657 25.46 24.41 40.23
N PRO A 658 26.22 23.33 39.98
CA PRO A 658 26.39 22.78 38.63
C PRO A 658 25.06 22.46 37.93
N GLU A 659 24.04 22.05 38.68
CA GLU A 659 22.70 21.75 38.16
C GLU A 659 21.92 23.00 37.71
N ASP A 660 22.39 24.21 38.08
CA ASP A 660 21.78 25.47 37.65
C ASP A 660 22.13 25.79 36.19
N PHE A 661 23.21 25.25 35.65
CA PHE A 661 23.59 25.45 34.25
C PHE A 661 22.71 24.60 33.32
N LEU A 662 22.21 25.21 32.25
CA LEU A 662 21.44 24.53 31.22
C LEU A 662 22.34 24.25 30.02
N ILE A 663 22.29 23.00 29.54
CA ILE A 663 23.01 22.53 28.35
C ILE A 663 22.03 22.38 27.20
N THR A 664 22.42 22.87 26.02
CA THR A 664 21.68 22.64 24.77
C THR A 664 21.94 21.22 24.28
N GLU A 665 20.86 20.45 24.09
CA GLU A 665 20.96 19.15 23.45
C GLU A 665 21.34 19.33 21.97
N CYS A 666 22.63 19.18 21.67
CA CYS A 666 23.05 18.87 20.32
C CYS A 666 22.47 17.49 19.97
N TYR A 667 21.39 17.45 19.19
CA TYR A 667 20.97 16.22 18.53
C TYR A 667 22.10 15.76 17.59
N GLN A 668 22.97 14.88 18.08
CA GLN A 668 23.57 13.85 17.24
C GLN A 668 22.39 13.10 16.59
N GLY A 669 22.52 12.74 15.31
CA GLY A 669 21.44 12.15 14.50
C GLY A 669 20.58 11.20 15.34
N GLN A 670 19.26 11.40 15.34
CA GLN A 670 18.36 10.56 16.14
C GLN A 670 18.54 9.08 15.80
N ARG A 671 19.06 8.80 14.61
CA ARG A 671 19.13 7.51 13.97
C ARG A 671 20.55 7.20 13.51
N ALA A 672 20.92 5.93 13.60
CA ALA A 672 22.11 5.38 12.97
C ALA A 672 21.69 4.31 11.96
N PHE A 673 22.22 4.42 10.74
CA PHE A 673 21.95 3.51 9.63
C PHE A 673 23.23 2.80 9.22
N PHE A 674 23.17 1.48 9.12
CA PHE A 674 24.26 0.69 8.55
C PHE A 674 23.73 -0.16 7.39
N TRP A 675 24.27 0.04 6.20
CA TRP A 675 23.88 -0.69 5.00
C TRP A 675 24.92 -1.75 4.65
N ALA A 676 24.50 -3.01 4.58
CA ALA A 676 25.28 -4.10 4.02
C ALA A 676 24.63 -4.56 2.72
N LEU A 677 25.32 -4.34 1.61
CA LEU A 677 24.80 -4.59 0.27
C LEU A 677 25.60 -5.71 -0.41
N ASP A 678 24.88 -6.70 -0.94
CA ASP A 678 25.45 -7.87 -1.61
C ASP A 678 26.11 -7.49 -2.95
N LYS A 679 27.31 -8.04 -3.18
CA LYS A 679 28.06 -7.97 -4.45
C LYS A 679 28.56 -9.35 -4.89
N SER A 680 27.88 -10.42 -4.51
CA SER A 680 28.17 -11.80 -4.90
C SER A 680 28.04 -12.03 -6.41
N GLY A 681 28.39 -13.23 -6.87
CA GLY A 681 28.39 -13.58 -8.29
C GLY A 681 27.03 -13.42 -8.99
N SER A 682 25.91 -13.48 -8.27
CA SER A 682 24.57 -13.20 -8.85
C SER A 682 24.37 -11.72 -9.19
N MET A 683 25.22 -10.84 -8.66
CA MET A 683 25.30 -9.41 -8.96
C MET A 683 26.22 -9.09 -10.13
N ASP A 684 26.81 -10.09 -10.80
CA ASP A 684 27.70 -9.94 -11.96
C ASP A 684 26.94 -9.56 -13.24
N ASP A 685 26.17 -8.47 -13.16
CA ASP A 685 25.45 -7.83 -14.26
C ASP A 685 25.75 -6.30 -14.23
N PRO A 686 26.05 -5.66 -15.38
CA PRO A 686 26.37 -4.24 -15.45
C PRO A 686 25.27 -3.31 -14.89
N THR A 687 24.00 -3.69 -15.04
CA THR A 687 22.86 -2.93 -14.53
C THR A 687 22.83 -3.05 -13.00
N LYS A 688 23.00 -4.26 -12.46
CA LYS A 688 22.99 -4.50 -11.01
C LYS A 688 24.14 -3.78 -10.29
N LEU A 689 25.38 -3.91 -10.77
CA LEU A 689 26.53 -3.20 -10.20
C LEU A 689 26.43 -1.67 -10.34
N GLY A 690 25.85 -1.21 -11.46
CA GLY A 690 25.56 0.20 -11.67
C GLY A 690 24.59 0.76 -10.64
N MET A 691 23.45 0.08 -10.43
CA MET A 691 22.44 0.50 -9.45
C MET A 691 22.91 0.35 -8.01
N LEU A 692 23.70 -0.68 -7.69
CA LEU A 692 24.38 -0.82 -6.40
C LEU A 692 25.25 0.41 -6.11
N SER A 693 26.07 0.82 -7.08
CA SER A 693 26.96 1.97 -6.95
C SER A 693 26.18 3.28 -6.81
N ILE A 694 25.10 3.45 -7.59
CA ILE A 694 24.21 4.61 -7.46
C ILE A 694 23.56 4.63 -6.08
N SER A 695 23.14 3.48 -5.54
CA SER A 695 22.54 3.36 -4.21
C SER A 695 23.48 3.83 -3.11
N VAL A 696 24.73 3.36 -3.11
CA VAL A 696 25.75 3.78 -2.15
C VAL A 696 25.98 5.29 -2.21
N MET A 697 26.13 5.83 -3.42
CA MET A 697 26.32 7.28 -3.61
C MET A 697 25.10 8.08 -3.16
N ALA A 698 23.90 7.58 -3.43
CA ALA A 698 22.66 8.22 -3.01
C ALA A 698 22.54 8.24 -1.48
N GLY A 699 22.91 7.16 -0.78
CA GLY A 699 22.98 7.11 0.68
C GLY A 699 23.96 8.11 1.29
N LEU A 700 25.16 8.23 0.71
CA LEU A 700 26.18 9.20 1.15
C LEU A 700 25.70 10.66 1.09
N TYR A 701 24.76 10.98 0.19
CA TYR A 701 24.15 12.31 0.09
C TYR A 701 22.84 12.42 0.88
N GLY A 702 22.02 11.37 0.91
CA GLY A 702 20.70 11.39 1.54
C GLY A 702 20.74 11.32 3.07
N ILE A 703 21.76 10.68 3.65
CA ILE A 703 21.85 10.36 5.08
C ILE A 703 22.99 11.15 5.74
N GLN A 704 23.25 12.37 5.28
CA GLN A 704 24.35 13.19 5.81
C GLN A 704 24.10 13.71 7.24
N GLN A 705 22.83 13.78 7.66
CA GLN A 705 22.42 14.28 8.97
C GLN A 705 22.41 13.20 10.07
N ASP A 706 22.42 11.93 9.69
CA ASP A 706 22.38 10.79 10.59
C ASP A 706 23.72 10.03 10.56
N ASP A 707 23.95 9.21 11.58
CA ASP A 707 25.11 8.33 11.63
C ASP A 707 24.98 7.27 10.52
N PHE A 708 25.90 7.25 9.55
CA PHE A 708 25.76 6.41 8.35
C PHE A 708 27.03 5.62 8.02
N GLY A 709 26.89 4.29 7.99
CA GLY A 709 27.90 3.34 7.52
C GLY A 709 27.41 2.48 6.36
N VAL A 710 28.31 2.08 5.49
CA VAL A 710 28.00 1.22 4.34
C VAL A 710 29.15 0.27 3.99
N VAL A 711 28.79 -0.97 3.71
CA VAL A 711 29.72 -2.02 3.27
C VAL A 711 29.15 -2.78 2.08
N LEU A 712 30.05 -3.27 1.23
CA LEU A 712 29.73 -4.22 0.16
C LEU A 712 30.30 -5.59 0.51
N PHE A 713 29.52 -6.65 0.38
CA PHE A 713 29.97 -7.98 0.80
C PHE A 713 29.71 -9.08 -0.23
N ASP A 714 30.58 -10.07 -0.22
CA ASP A 714 30.43 -11.36 -0.89
C ASP A 714 30.96 -12.45 0.06
N SER A 715 31.99 -13.23 -0.31
CA SER A 715 32.78 -14.02 0.65
C SER A 715 33.67 -13.16 1.58
N THR A 716 33.87 -11.88 1.23
CA THR A 716 34.68 -10.90 1.95
C THR A 716 33.90 -9.59 2.07
N THR A 717 34.03 -8.89 3.20
CA THR A 717 33.39 -7.58 3.39
C THR A 717 34.35 -6.43 3.05
N HIS A 718 33.90 -5.52 2.20
CA HIS A 718 34.60 -4.31 1.81
C HIS A 718 33.92 -3.10 2.44
N VAL A 719 34.66 -2.39 3.29
CA VAL A 719 34.16 -1.19 3.96
C VAL A 719 34.23 0.00 3.01
N VAL A 720 33.08 0.65 2.77
CA VAL A 720 33.01 1.88 1.96
C VAL A 720 33.08 3.10 2.87
N LYS A 721 32.33 3.09 3.98
CA LYS A 721 32.32 4.13 5.00
C LYS A 721 31.93 3.51 6.34
N GLU A 722 32.66 3.81 7.40
CA GLU A 722 32.27 3.50 8.78
C GLU A 722 31.42 4.63 9.37
N ILE A 723 30.63 4.33 10.41
CA ILE A 723 29.84 5.37 11.11
C ILE A 723 30.77 6.40 11.79
N THR A 724 31.92 5.94 12.27
CA THR A 724 32.96 6.79 12.87
C THR A 724 33.60 7.77 11.89
N ASP A 725 33.53 7.49 10.58
CA ASP A 725 34.06 8.35 9.53
C ASP A 725 33.11 9.51 9.24
N LYS A 726 33.26 10.60 10.01
CA LYS A 726 32.43 11.82 9.85
C LYS A 726 32.52 12.44 8.46
N THR A 727 33.65 12.29 7.77
CA THR A 727 33.86 12.84 6.42
C THR A 727 34.60 11.85 5.54
N VAL A 728 33.99 11.48 4.40
CA VAL A 728 34.61 10.62 3.39
C VAL A 728 34.72 11.38 2.06
N SER A 729 35.83 11.19 1.35
CA SER A 729 36.00 11.74 0.00
C SER A 729 35.05 11.02 -0.97
N VAL A 730 34.00 11.72 -1.38
CA VAL A 730 32.99 11.22 -2.33
C VAL A 730 33.64 10.84 -3.68
N ASP A 731 34.65 11.60 -4.10
CA ASP A 731 35.46 11.33 -5.28
C ASP A 731 36.23 10.01 -5.20
N LYS A 732 36.75 9.67 -4.02
CA LYS A 732 37.43 8.40 -3.79
C LYS A 732 36.44 7.25 -3.82
N VAL A 733 35.33 7.38 -3.08
CA VAL A 733 34.28 6.34 -3.05
C VAL A 733 33.72 6.06 -4.44
N ALA A 734 33.40 7.09 -5.22
CA ALA A 734 32.92 6.91 -6.59
C ALA A 734 33.95 6.18 -7.48
N SER A 735 35.25 6.45 -7.30
CA SER A 735 36.31 5.73 -8.01
C SER A 735 36.38 4.26 -7.58
N ASP A 736 36.33 4.01 -6.27
CA ASP A 736 36.42 2.67 -5.69
C ASP A 736 35.23 1.82 -6.13
N LEU A 737 34.01 2.38 -6.11
CA LEU A 737 32.78 1.73 -6.58
C LEU A 737 32.86 1.32 -8.06
N LEU A 738 33.42 2.17 -8.92
CA LEU A 738 33.61 1.85 -10.34
C LEU A 738 34.62 0.71 -10.57
N ASP A 739 35.51 0.45 -9.62
CA ASP A 739 36.45 -0.67 -9.67
C ASP A 739 35.91 -1.96 -9.01
N VAL A 740 34.76 -1.89 -8.33
CA VAL A 740 34.12 -3.06 -7.70
C VAL A 740 33.82 -4.14 -8.74
N ARG A 741 34.10 -5.39 -8.36
CA ARG A 741 33.75 -6.60 -9.10
C ARG A 741 32.86 -7.48 -8.24
N ALA A 742 31.94 -8.17 -8.90
CA ALA A 742 31.27 -9.30 -8.29
C ALA A 742 32.27 -10.45 -8.11
N SER A 743 32.18 -11.16 -6.99
CA SER A 743 33.00 -12.36 -6.73
C SER A 743 32.13 -13.53 -6.27
N GLY A 744 32.67 -14.75 -6.34
CA GLY A 744 31.97 -15.95 -5.91
C GLY A 744 31.70 -16.00 -4.41
N GLY A 745 30.52 -16.52 -4.06
CA GLY A 745 30.06 -16.76 -2.68
C GLY A 745 29.33 -15.57 -2.06
N THR A 746 28.52 -15.86 -1.04
CA THR A 746 27.73 -14.88 -0.28
C THR A 746 27.86 -15.22 1.21
N GLY A 747 28.60 -14.40 1.96
CA GLY A 747 28.86 -14.58 3.39
C GLY A 747 28.48 -13.32 4.18
N GLY A 748 27.47 -13.43 5.04
CA GLY A 748 26.91 -12.29 5.77
C GLY A 748 27.57 -12.02 7.13
N THR A 749 28.32 -12.97 7.69
CA THR A 749 28.78 -12.89 9.09
C THR A 749 29.67 -11.68 9.34
N GLN A 750 30.63 -11.42 8.45
CA GLN A 750 31.58 -10.31 8.64
C GLN A 750 30.89 -8.95 8.50
N SER A 751 29.97 -8.81 7.55
CA SER A 751 29.23 -7.54 7.33
C SER A 751 28.27 -7.25 8.48
N MET A 752 27.57 -8.27 8.99
CA MET A 752 26.72 -8.14 10.18
C MET A 752 27.52 -7.83 11.45
N ARG A 753 28.71 -8.43 11.63
CA ARG A 753 29.57 -8.12 12.78
C ARG A 753 30.07 -6.68 12.74
N LEU A 754 30.55 -6.22 11.59
CA LEU A 754 30.96 -4.82 11.40
C LEU A 754 29.80 -3.85 11.64
N ALA A 755 28.60 -4.20 11.19
CA ALA A 755 27.40 -3.42 11.45
C ALA A 755 27.08 -3.32 12.94
N LEU A 756 27.16 -4.44 13.67
CA LEU A 756 26.96 -4.48 15.11
C LEU A 756 27.98 -3.58 15.83
N ASP A 757 29.27 -3.74 15.55
CA ASP A 757 30.34 -2.93 16.17
C ASP A 757 30.17 -1.42 15.88
N ASN A 758 29.80 -1.05 14.65
CA ASN A 758 29.57 0.33 14.25
C ASN A 758 28.31 0.92 14.91
N LEU A 759 27.24 0.14 15.03
CA LEU A 759 25.99 0.59 15.64
C LEU A 759 26.10 0.64 17.16
N GLU A 760 26.85 -0.26 17.80
CA GLU A 760 27.16 -0.23 19.24
C GLU A 760 27.86 1.07 19.63
N THR A 761 28.86 1.49 18.85
CA THR A 761 29.65 2.70 19.10
C THR A 761 28.87 3.99 18.82
N SER A 762 27.80 3.93 18.03
CA SER A 762 26.92 5.08 17.80
C SER A 762 26.08 5.42 19.06
N ARG A 763 25.97 6.73 19.31
CA ARG A 763 25.13 7.32 20.38
C ARG A 763 23.69 7.60 19.93
N ALA A 764 23.33 7.23 18.70
CA ALA A 764 21.98 7.44 18.18
C ALA A 764 20.92 6.69 19.00
N LYS A 765 19.73 7.29 19.13
CA LYS A 765 18.59 6.72 19.88
C LYS A 765 17.98 5.53 19.16
N GLU A 766 17.88 5.62 17.84
CA GLU A 766 17.39 4.53 17.00
C GLU A 766 18.54 3.98 16.15
N LYS A 767 18.64 2.66 16.05
CA LYS A 767 19.71 1.99 15.30
C LYS A 767 19.07 1.04 14.31
N VAL A 768 19.43 1.16 13.03
CA VAL A 768 18.84 0.38 11.95
C VAL A 768 19.94 -0.24 11.09
N PHE A 769 19.89 -1.56 10.98
CA PHE A 769 20.71 -2.34 10.07
C PHE A 769 19.88 -2.74 8.86
N ILE A 770 20.34 -2.39 7.65
CA ILE A 770 19.70 -2.78 6.40
C ILE A 770 20.60 -3.77 5.66
N PHE A 771 20.05 -4.94 5.36
CA PHE A 771 20.77 -6.05 4.74
C PHE A 771 20.13 -6.41 3.39
N ASN A 772 20.82 -6.14 2.28
CA ASN A 772 20.32 -6.44 0.94
C ASN A 772 21.06 -7.64 0.34
N THR A 773 20.34 -8.73 0.08
CA THR A 773 20.87 -9.98 -0.49
C THR A 773 19.74 -10.89 -1.00
N ASP A 774 20.07 -11.86 -1.84
CA ASP A 774 19.17 -12.94 -2.27
C ASP A 774 18.98 -14.05 -1.21
N MET A 775 19.63 -13.93 -0.04
CA MET A 775 19.53 -14.86 1.10
C MET A 775 20.07 -16.28 0.84
N TYR A 776 20.88 -16.47 -0.21
CA TYR A 776 21.67 -17.70 -0.38
C TYR A 776 23.01 -17.62 0.37
N LEU A 777 22.94 -17.39 1.69
CA LEU A 777 24.11 -17.22 2.54
C LEU A 777 24.81 -18.56 2.82
N SER A 778 26.13 -18.58 2.70
CA SER A 778 26.97 -19.74 3.07
C SER A 778 27.10 -19.93 4.58
N ASP A 779 26.78 -18.91 5.36
CA ASP A 779 26.99 -18.79 6.81
C ASP A 779 25.71 -18.34 7.56
N GLN A 780 24.54 -18.80 7.09
CA GLN A 780 23.22 -18.45 7.61
C GLN A 780 23.10 -18.58 9.15
N GLU A 781 23.51 -19.71 9.73
CA GLU A 781 23.38 -19.96 11.18
C GLU A 781 24.18 -18.95 12.02
N ALA A 782 25.34 -18.52 11.52
CA ALA A 782 26.16 -17.50 12.19
C ALA A 782 25.51 -16.10 12.08
N CYS A 783 24.90 -15.79 10.93
CA CYS A 783 24.13 -14.56 10.73
C CYS A 783 22.91 -14.50 11.67
N GLU A 784 22.21 -15.61 11.87
CA GLU A 784 21.06 -15.70 12.80
C GLU A 784 21.47 -15.45 14.27
N LYS A 785 22.65 -15.90 14.68
CA LYS A 785 23.21 -15.61 16.01
C LYS A 785 23.50 -14.10 16.17
N LEU A 786 24.10 -13.47 15.16
CA LEU A 786 24.36 -12.02 15.16
C LEU A 786 23.06 -11.21 15.10
N ALA A 787 22.05 -11.67 14.38
CA ALA A 787 20.71 -11.08 14.38
C ALA A 787 20.06 -11.09 15.77
N ALA A 788 20.20 -12.19 16.51
CA ALA A 788 19.73 -12.25 17.90
C ALA A 788 20.49 -11.26 18.80
N ASP A 789 21.78 -11.02 18.55
CA ASP A 789 22.57 -10.02 19.27
C ASP A 789 22.11 -8.60 18.96
N MET A 790 21.84 -8.29 17.69
CA MET A 790 21.26 -7.02 17.26
C MET A 790 19.92 -6.76 17.97
N LYS A 791 19.05 -7.77 18.08
CA LYS A 791 17.79 -7.69 18.82
C LYS A 791 18.00 -7.36 20.30
N ARG A 792 19.01 -7.95 20.95
CA ARG A 792 19.32 -7.68 22.37
C ARG A 792 19.76 -6.23 22.61
N GLN A 793 20.21 -5.54 21.56
CA GLN A 793 20.68 -4.16 21.60
C GLN A 793 19.69 -3.16 20.99
N ASP A 794 18.44 -3.57 20.75
CA ASP A 794 17.40 -2.74 20.15
C ASP A 794 17.76 -2.19 18.76
N ILE A 795 18.56 -2.94 18.00
CA ILE A 795 18.89 -2.62 16.60
C ILE A 795 17.80 -3.22 15.72
N ARG A 796 17.08 -2.37 14.97
CA ARG A 796 16.05 -2.81 14.01
C ARG A 796 16.73 -3.35 12.76
N VAL A 797 16.38 -4.58 12.37
CA VAL A 797 16.93 -5.22 11.16
C VAL A 797 15.89 -5.21 10.05
N ILE A 798 16.30 -4.71 8.88
CA ILE A 798 15.49 -4.71 7.65
C ILE A 798 16.23 -5.51 6.59
N ILE A 799 15.61 -6.57 6.08
CA ILE A 799 16.18 -7.42 5.03
C ILE A 799 15.52 -7.05 3.70
N LEU A 800 16.32 -6.71 2.70
CA LEU A 800 15.87 -6.37 1.36
C LEU A 800 16.17 -7.53 0.41
N VAL A 801 15.12 -8.20 -0.07
CA VAL A 801 15.24 -9.39 -0.94
C VAL A 801 14.62 -9.16 -2.31
N PRO A 802 15.20 -9.66 -3.42
CA PRO A 802 14.57 -9.61 -4.74
C PRO A 802 13.34 -10.53 -4.80
N GLN A 803 12.21 -10.05 -5.32
CA GLN A 803 10.94 -10.78 -5.31
C GLN A 803 11.01 -12.11 -6.07
N SER A 804 11.71 -12.14 -7.21
CA SER A 804 11.74 -13.29 -8.12
C SER A 804 12.79 -14.35 -7.81
N SER A 805 13.79 -14.05 -6.97
CA SER A 805 14.99 -14.89 -6.84
C SER A 805 15.67 -14.76 -5.47
N HIS A 806 14.98 -15.16 -4.41
CA HIS A 806 15.56 -15.22 -3.06
C HIS A 806 15.16 -16.50 -2.33
N ASN A 807 15.84 -16.81 -1.23
CA ASN A 807 15.47 -17.90 -0.32
C ASN A 807 14.51 -17.39 0.78
N PRO A 808 13.18 -17.65 0.67
CA PRO A 808 12.19 -17.12 1.62
C PRO A 808 12.36 -17.69 3.02
N ASN A 809 12.73 -18.98 3.14
CA ASN A 809 12.91 -19.63 4.44
C ASN A 809 14.09 -19.01 5.22
N ALA A 810 15.20 -18.73 4.53
CA ALA A 810 16.36 -18.08 5.13
C ALA A 810 16.07 -16.62 5.50
N ALA A 811 15.33 -15.89 4.65
CA ALA A 811 14.86 -14.53 4.92
C ALA A 811 13.98 -14.47 6.18
N ASP A 812 12.99 -15.36 6.26
CA ASP A 812 12.07 -15.46 7.40
C ASP A 812 12.79 -15.86 8.68
N SER A 813 13.71 -16.81 8.60
CA SER A 813 14.49 -17.27 9.76
C SER A 813 15.34 -16.13 10.33
N LEU A 814 16.07 -15.40 9.46
CA LEU A 814 16.90 -14.28 9.88
C LEU A 814 16.06 -13.10 10.41
N ALA A 815 14.93 -12.78 9.77
CA ALA A 815 14.02 -11.74 10.23
C ALA A 815 13.44 -12.09 11.61
N LYS A 816 13.01 -13.34 11.83
CA LYS A 816 12.52 -13.81 13.13
C LYS A 816 13.60 -13.73 14.21
N ALA A 817 14.83 -14.12 13.91
CA ALA A 817 15.96 -14.04 14.84
C ALA A 817 16.22 -12.60 15.32
N ALA A 818 16.11 -11.62 14.42
CA ALA A 818 16.30 -10.21 14.72
C ALA A 818 15.06 -9.48 15.28
N HIS A 819 13.87 -10.10 15.29
CA HIS A 819 12.60 -9.35 15.36
C HIS A 819 12.51 -8.25 14.28
N GLY A 820 13.11 -8.51 13.12
CA GLY A 820 13.13 -7.62 11.97
C GLY A 820 12.01 -7.89 10.97
N VAL A 821 12.08 -7.22 9.83
CA VAL A 821 11.18 -7.40 8.69
C VAL A 821 11.99 -7.67 7.43
N HIS A 822 11.46 -8.49 6.52
CA HIS A 822 11.97 -8.59 5.17
C HIS A 822 11.01 -7.86 4.20
N LEU A 823 11.55 -7.16 3.21
CA LEU A 823 10.77 -6.42 2.22
C LEU A 823 11.21 -6.84 0.80
N PRO A 824 10.27 -7.21 -0.09
CA PRO A 824 10.60 -7.61 -1.45
C PRO A 824 10.99 -6.40 -2.30
N ILE A 825 11.85 -6.57 -3.30
CA ILE A 825 12.18 -5.58 -4.33
C ILE A 825 11.83 -6.16 -5.71
N ASP A 826 11.01 -5.44 -6.48
CA ASP A 826 10.47 -5.91 -7.76
C ASP A 826 11.54 -5.83 -8.87
N SER A 827 12.35 -4.77 -8.86
CA SER A 827 13.49 -4.57 -9.78
C SER A 827 14.68 -3.94 -9.06
N VAL A 828 15.90 -4.29 -9.49
CA VAL A 828 17.15 -3.70 -8.98
C VAL A 828 17.22 -2.19 -9.27
N ASP A 829 16.49 -1.70 -10.26
CA ASP A 829 16.36 -0.26 -10.55
C ASP A 829 15.69 0.54 -9.42
N GLU A 830 14.89 -0.13 -8.58
CA GLU A 830 14.21 0.50 -7.44
C GLU A 830 15.09 0.60 -6.20
N LEU A 831 16.22 -0.13 -6.15
CA LEU A 831 17.07 -0.25 -4.97
C LEU A 831 17.51 1.11 -4.38
N PRO A 832 17.99 2.10 -5.17
CA PRO A 832 18.40 3.40 -4.62
C PRO A 832 17.25 4.12 -3.93
N THR A 833 16.07 4.16 -4.58
CA THR A 833 14.89 4.85 -4.07
C THR A 833 14.35 4.16 -2.82
N LYS A 834 14.37 2.82 -2.80
CA LYS A 834 13.84 2.03 -1.69
C LYS A 834 14.71 2.14 -0.45
N LEU A 835 16.03 2.04 -0.60
CA LEU A 835 16.99 2.27 0.48
C LEU A 835 16.82 3.67 1.08
N LEU A 836 16.72 4.70 0.22
CA LEU A 836 16.50 6.08 0.65
C LEU A 836 15.16 6.28 1.36
N ARG A 837 14.06 5.72 0.86
CA ARG A 837 12.74 5.81 1.53
C ARG A 837 12.77 5.15 2.92
N LEU A 838 13.47 4.02 3.04
CA LEU A 838 13.64 3.33 4.32
C LEU A 838 14.50 4.12 5.31
N THR A 839 15.21 5.14 4.88
CA THR A 839 15.97 6.03 5.77
C THR A 839 15.32 7.41 5.96
N ASN A 840 14.14 7.63 5.36
CA ASN A 840 13.41 8.91 5.36
C ASN A 840 12.11 8.87 6.18
N TYR A 841 12.09 8.11 7.27
CA TYR A 841 10.91 7.97 8.12
C TYR A 841 10.87 8.99 9.26
#